data_AF-A0A7Y5VJJ2-F1
#
_entry.id   AF-A0A7Y5VJJ2-F1
#
_cell.length_a   1.000
_cell.length_b   1.000
_cell.length_c   1.000
_cell.angle_alpha   90.00
_cell.angle_beta   90.00
_cell.angle_gamma   90.00
#
_symmetry.space_group_name_H-M   'P 1'
#
loop_
_entity.id
_entity.type
_entity.pdbx_description
1 polymer ?
#
loop_
_entity_poly.entity_id
_entity_poly.type
_entity_poly.pdbx_seq_one_letter_code
_entity_poly.pdbx_strand_id
1 'polypeptide(L)'
;MRLSALASAALLLSVPAFSQAAKPAPGKPTASTSKTRIITIHEGTNMASTVSPDGRTVILDLQGMLFSLGIEGGKAKQLTQPTDEAAYPGFAPDGKTVVFQSYAGGTFHVWKMNADGTALKQVTSGHGDDREPRISPDGKMIAFASDRDFKGSYDIWTVGIDGGEPKQITSGTNDEYEPAWTPDGKIVYVSAIDEEMIPGLRVATGRQVIQIDPATLEKKTLVEVKTGRIDSPSVSSDGKLAYVYFSGAGQTLFPSKLIVDGKPISGKYDDAFPFEAAWISPTSLLYTTNGKLVKADLSAKTETEIPFTADIKSIRPIFKSKDYRFDSKLPRQALGLYGPALSPDGKQVAFVALNQLYLLTIGNLVPKALTNDSFYKQGPMWSADGKWIAYVSDKDGVENVYLLDPKTGEEKHPSPSKTTAQIFPALSPDCKWFTSQDQTGATHLTEIATGKDSIVAPATFFPGRASFSINGKTLAIATIHPYTKRFREGTSDILLVDIATKKQTWHKPAPFESVTTRTEDGPIYSPTGKEMAFVMSDVLYTMPVDENGAPAGKAEPLTNEVTDAPTYNGDGSKLLYLNNGKLKLIDRKSKVITPVAVSLKYTPEQPTGSTVIHAGKFWKGSGPDVQMDVDVLVTGNRVVSVTPHGAKPVPSGAKVIEASNSTVLPGLWENHSHPNSDNSIYYGDRMGRLWMAYGITTLRDMADNAYRAVEEKEAFVSGAAVGPRLFATGEAVDGERVYYPMMIATTSEAQLQREFQRLHALDFDFLKLYVRLPYSWMKKGDDFAHNVMGVQTASHYLLPAVAIGNDGMSHVSATARTGWAYSRSLTGFSYSDVQQLEAESGMWTISTLLNQSIIGNWPAMADDSRYNIAPPWEKNRLVNGRNAAVKNPSTASEDRVMREESTVKGVLDRKGLYIGGTDSPLDLPSTSLHLNLRSQVKYGLQPWQALETVTSIAAKAALLDKDLGTLEKGKLADLIIVDGDPLKNINDVTSVQCVMTNGHLRSVAEIAAPFEKLTTGANMCPAK
;
A
#
# COMPACT_ATOMS: atom_id res chain seq x y z
N MET A 1 -57.28 -4.95 -50.93
CA MET A 1 -56.87 -5.59 -52.20
C MET A 1 -55.87 -6.69 -51.87
N ARG A 2 -56.28 -7.97 -52.08
CA ARG A 2 -55.54 -9.27 -52.07
C ARG A 2 -54.65 -9.60 -50.84
N LEU A 3 -55.06 -10.49 -49.91
CA LEU A 3 -54.95 -11.99 -49.93
C LEU A 3 -53.48 -12.46 -50.09
N SER A 4 -52.88 -13.36 -49.30
CA SER A 4 -53.38 -14.47 -48.46
C SER A 4 -52.24 -15.21 -47.73
N ALA A 5 -52.52 -15.73 -46.52
CA ALA A 5 -52.15 -17.05 -45.91
C ALA A 5 -50.66 -17.51 -45.88
N LEU A 6 -50.11 -18.20 -44.87
CA LEU A 6 -50.63 -19.29 -44.03
C LEU A 6 -49.89 -19.36 -42.67
N ALA A 7 -50.60 -19.89 -41.68
CA ALA A 7 -50.09 -20.34 -40.39
C ALA A 7 -49.55 -21.77 -40.47
N SER A 8 -48.54 -22.09 -39.65
CA SER A 8 -48.31 -23.41 -39.05
C SER A 8 -47.64 -23.24 -37.70
N ALA A 9 -48.31 -23.76 -36.66
CA ALA A 9 -47.86 -23.78 -35.28
C ALA A 9 -47.01 -25.04 -35.00
N ALA A 10 -46.01 -24.93 -34.12
CA ALA A 10 -45.47 -26.05 -33.36
C ALA A 10 -44.95 -25.57 -31.99
N LEU A 11 -45.36 -26.30 -30.96
CA LEU A 11 -45.25 -26.05 -29.52
C LEU A 11 -43.82 -25.74 -29.03
N LEU A 12 -43.70 -24.68 -28.22
CA LEU A 12 -42.60 -24.48 -27.28
C LEU A 12 -43.00 -25.03 -25.90
N LEU A 13 -42.23 -26.01 -25.43
CA LEU A 13 -42.25 -26.49 -24.05
C LEU A 13 -41.71 -25.39 -23.13
N SER A 14 -42.52 -24.98 -22.16
CA SER A 14 -42.15 -24.05 -21.10
C SER A 14 -41.21 -24.70 -20.08
N VAL A 15 -40.00 -24.16 -19.94
CA VAL A 15 -39.12 -24.39 -18.78
C VAL A 15 -39.33 -23.21 -17.82
N PRO A 16 -39.59 -23.43 -16.51
CA PRO A 16 -39.85 -22.34 -15.58
C PRO A 16 -38.54 -21.58 -15.30
N ALA A 17 -38.52 -20.31 -15.66
CA ALA A 17 -37.46 -19.38 -15.27
C ALA A 17 -37.56 -19.14 -13.75
N PHE A 18 -36.58 -19.63 -12.99
CA PHE A 18 -36.34 -19.14 -11.64
C PHE A 18 -35.81 -17.71 -11.75
N SER A 19 -36.69 -16.74 -11.53
CA SER A 19 -36.34 -15.34 -11.32
C SER A 19 -35.55 -15.23 -10.00
N GLN A 20 -34.24 -15.09 -10.11
CA GLN A 20 -33.45 -14.46 -9.04
C GLN A 20 -33.83 -12.99 -9.03
N ALA A 21 -34.43 -12.53 -7.93
CA ALA A 21 -34.74 -11.13 -7.72
C ALA A 21 -33.46 -10.29 -7.87
N ALA A 22 -33.43 -9.44 -8.91
CA ALA A 22 -32.43 -8.40 -9.04
C ALA A 22 -32.52 -7.49 -7.80
N LYS A 23 -31.39 -7.23 -7.14
CA LYS A 23 -31.30 -6.19 -6.11
C LYS A 23 -31.79 -4.87 -6.74
N PRO A 24 -32.56 -4.02 -6.01
CA PRO A 24 -33.01 -2.75 -6.54
C PRO A 24 -31.81 -1.88 -6.91
N ALA A 25 -31.94 -1.09 -7.97
CA ALA A 25 -31.00 -0.01 -8.27
C ALA A 25 -30.81 0.86 -7.00
N PRO A 26 -29.59 1.34 -6.72
CA PRO A 26 -29.35 2.17 -5.54
C PRO A 26 -30.29 3.38 -5.58
N GLY A 27 -31.02 3.59 -4.48
CA GLY A 27 -31.83 4.79 -4.31
C GLY A 27 -30.97 6.04 -4.44
N LYS A 28 -31.58 7.16 -4.86
CA LYS A 28 -30.89 8.46 -4.89
C LYS A 28 -30.13 8.67 -3.58
N PRO A 29 -28.83 9.03 -3.61
CA PRO A 29 -28.06 9.24 -2.41
C PRO A 29 -28.77 10.26 -1.53
N THR A 30 -29.25 9.82 -0.37
CA THR A 30 -29.66 10.73 0.70
C THR A 30 -28.42 11.53 1.08
N ALA A 31 -28.52 12.85 1.10
CA ALA A 31 -27.40 13.73 1.42
C ALA A 31 -26.69 13.23 2.70
N SER A 32 -25.45 12.78 2.56
CA SER A 32 -24.62 12.36 3.69
C SER A 32 -24.49 13.52 4.65
N THR A 33 -25.00 13.36 5.87
CA THR A 33 -24.77 14.33 6.94
C THR A 33 -23.30 14.22 7.35
N SER A 34 -22.56 15.32 7.34
CA SER A 34 -21.17 15.34 7.79
C SER A 34 -21.02 16.24 9.01
N LYS A 35 -20.15 15.88 9.94
CA LYS A 35 -19.67 16.82 10.96
C LYS A 35 -18.61 17.71 10.30
N THR A 36 -18.73 19.01 10.47
CA THR A 36 -17.73 19.97 9.99
C THR A 36 -17.16 20.73 11.17
N ARG A 37 -15.83 20.93 11.15
CA ARG A 37 -15.11 21.71 12.15
C ARG A 37 -14.08 22.59 11.46
N ILE A 38 -13.81 23.77 12.00
CA ILE A 38 -12.62 24.55 11.64
C ILE A 38 -11.54 24.24 12.67
N ILE A 39 -10.37 23.81 12.20
CA ILE A 39 -9.17 23.58 13.00
C ILE A 39 -8.21 24.71 12.66
N THR A 40 -7.91 25.56 13.65
CA THR A 40 -6.98 26.68 13.48
C THR A 40 -5.59 26.23 13.90
N ILE A 41 -4.63 26.25 12.96
CA ILE A 41 -3.23 25.87 13.19
C ILE A 41 -2.33 27.12 13.30
N HIS A 42 -1.20 26.97 14.00
CA HIS A 42 -0.25 28.04 14.35
C HIS A 42 1.20 27.74 13.93
N GLU A 43 1.44 26.53 13.45
CA GLU A 43 2.72 26.05 12.91
C GLU A 43 2.43 25.35 11.58
N GLY A 44 3.46 24.94 10.87
CA GLY A 44 3.31 24.12 9.68
C GLY A 44 4.49 23.21 9.43
N THR A 45 4.22 21.96 9.13
CA THR A 45 5.24 20.96 8.80
C THR A 45 5.52 20.96 7.29
N ASN A 46 6.79 21.10 6.88
CA ASN A 46 7.21 21.23 5.48
C ASN A 46 6.40 22.29 4.69
N MET A 47 6.39 23.53 5.18
CA MET A 47 5.82 24.66 4.45
C MET A 47 6.80 25.21 3.41
N ALA A 48 6.32 25.60 2.23
CA ALA A 48 7.07 26.47 1.32
C ALA A 48 6.54 27.90 1.40
N SER A 49 7.35 28.89 1.04
CA SER A 49 6.93 30.30 1.07
C SER A 49 7.52 31.13 -0.05
N THR A 50 6.82 32.20 -0.42
CA THR A 50 7.32 33.24 -1.32
C THR A 50 6.82 34.62 -0.85
N VAL A 51 7.48 35.69 -1.27
CA VAL A 51 7.17 37.07 -0.87
C VAL A 51 6.98 37.96 -2.09
N SER A 52 6.03 38.88 -2.04
CA SER A 52 5.80 39.85 -3.10
C SER A 52 7.03 40.74 -3.30
N PRO A 53 7.28 41.26 -4.52
CA PRO A 53 8.44 42.11 -4.80
C PRO A 53 8.54 43.38 -3.94
N ASP A 54 7.41 43.88 -3.41
CA ASP A 54 7.37 45.02 -2.48
C ASP A 54 7.65 44.64 -1.01
N GLY A 55 7.86 43.35 -0.73
CA GLY A 55 8.19 42.81 0.59
C GLY A 55 7.03 42.77 1.58
N ARG A 56 5.77 42.98 1.14
CA ARG A 56 4.62 43.15 2.05
C ARG A 56 3.73 41.93 2.21
N THR A 57 3.58 41.12 1.17
CA THR A 57 2.66 39.98 1.14
C THR A 57 3.44 38.69 1.03
N VAL A 58 3.12 37.72 1.88
CA VAL A 58 3.67 36.37 1.83
C VAL A 58 2.60 35.43 1.30
N ILE A 59 3.00 34.47 0.46
CA ILE A 59 2.20 33.30 0.12
C ILE A 59 2.88 32.07 0.69
N LEU A 60 2.11 31.26 1.43
CA LEU A 60 2.54 30.01 2.05
C LEU A 60 1.87 28.83 1.37
N ASP A 61 2.66 27.83 1.03
CA ASP A 61 2.20 26.46 0.87
C ASP A 61 2.16 25.81 2.26
N LEU A 62 0.95 25.50 2.72
CA LEU A 62 0.71 24.98 4.06
C LEU A 62 -0.33 23.86 3.97
N GLN A 63 0.11 22.64 4.29
CA GLN A 63 -0.73 21.43 4.25
C GLN A 63 -1.38 21.18 2.86
N GLY A 64 -0.72 21.56 1.75
CA GLY A 64 -1.22 21.27 0.39
C GLY A 64 -2.24 22.27 -0.13
N MET A 65 -2.29 23.46 0.46
CA MET A 65 -3.05 24.60 -0.03
C MET A 65 -2.21 25.87 0.08
N LEU A 66 -2.49 26.84 -0.80
CA LEU A 66 -1.85 28.14 -0.77
C LEU A 66 -2.65 29.12 0.10
N PHE A 67 -1.96 29.85 0.95
CA PHE A 67 -2.51 30.90 1.81
C PHE A 67 -1.75 32.20 1.64
N SER A 68 -2.39 33.35 1.85
CA SER A 68 -1.77 34.68 1.86
C SER A 68 -1.84 35.33 3.24
N LEU A 69 -0.80 36.07 3.62
CA LEU A 69 -0.73 36.87 4.84
C LEU A 69 0.24 38.06 4.67
N GLY A 70 0.20 39.02 5.59
CA GLY A 70 1.16 40.12 5.63
C GLY A 70 2.54 39.66 6.14
N ILE A 71 3.60 40.38 5.79
CA ILE A 71 4.98 40.10 6.23
C ILE A 71 5.18 40.19 7.75
N GLU A 72 4.31 40.94 8.45
CA GLU A 72 4.29 41.03 9.92
C GLU A 72 3.47 39.90 10.58
N GLY A 73 2.85 39.03 9.76
CA GLY A 73 2.07 37.88 10.22
C GLY A 73 0.55 38.12 10.27
N GLY A 74 -0.14 37.29 11.04
CA GLY A 74 -1.59 37.38 11.28
C GLY A 74 -2.40 36.20 10.75
N LYS A 75 -3.70 36.41 10.55
CA LYS A 75 -4.60 35.37 10.03
C LYS A 75 -4.43 35.21 8.52
N ALA A 76 -4.03 34.02 8.09
CA ALA A 76 -3.80 33.71 6.70
C ALA A 76 -5.14 33.49 5.96
N LYS A 77 -5.23 34.02 4.74
CA LYS A 77 -6.37 33.88 3.83
C LYS A 77 -6.07 32.77 2.82
N GLN A 78 -6.88 31.72 2.82
CA GLN A 78 -6.80 30.63 1.85
C GLN A 78 -7.01 31.15 0.41
N LEU A 79 -6.16 30.72 -0.52
CA LEU A 79 -6.19 31.08 -1.94
C LEU A 79 -6.65 29.92 -2.84
N THR A 80 -6.25 28.69 -2.53
CA THR A 80 -6.58 27.48 -3.31
C THR A 80 -7.41 26.50 -2.49
N GLN A 81 -8.15 25.64 -3.18
CA GLN A 81 -8.91 24.55 -2.59
C GLN A 81 -8.04 23.30 -2.40
N PRO A 82 -8.43 22.37 -1.50
CA PRO A 82 -7.70 21.13 -1.28
C PRO A 82 -7.53 20.28 -2.55
N THR A 83 -8.51 20.31 -3.47
CA THR A 83 -8.47 19.59 -4.76
C THR A 83 -7.66 20.28 -5.84
N ASP A 84 -7.20 21.51 -5.62
CA ASP A 84 -6.32 22.21 -6.56
C ASP A 84 -4.88 21.69 -6.46
N GLU A 85 -4.53 20.96 -5.38
CA GLU A 85 -3.27 20.24 -5.25
C GLU A 85 -2.02 21.12 -5.46
N ALA A 86 -2.13 22.39 -5.05
CA ALA A 86 -1.17 23.45 -5.32
C ALA A 86 0.00 23.43 -4.31
N ALA A 87 1.23 23.53 -4.81
CA ALA A 87 2.46 23.56 -4.02
C ALA A 87 3.56 24.39 -4.69
N TYR A 88 4.62 24.75 -3.96
CA TYR A 88 5.77 25.53 -4.47
C TYR A 88 5.39 26.87 -5.15
N PRO A 89 4.78 27.82 -4.42
CA PRO A 89 4.42 29.12 -4.98
C PRO A 89 5.66 30.00 -5.26
N GLY A 90 5.60 30.80 -6.32
CA GLY A 90 6.59 31.81 -6.67
C GLY A 90 5.96 33.06 -7.26
N PHE A 91 6.24 34.23 -6.67
CA PHE A 91 5.77 35.51 -7.19
C PHE A 91 6.49 35.91 -8.48
N ALA A 92 5.74 36.49 -9.41
CA ALA A 92 6.30 37.21 -10.54
C ALA A 92 6.84 38.58 -10.11
N PRO A 93 7.83 39.14 -10.85
CA PRO A 93 8.35 40.49 -10.61
C PRO A 93 7.29 41.60 -10.67
N ASP A 94 6.14 41.35 -11.31
CA ASP A 94 5.02 42.28 -11.38
C ASP A 94 4.20 42.39 -10.06
N GLY A 95 4.41 41.47 -9.12
CA GLY A 95 3.68 41.35 -7.85
C GLY A 95 2.21 40.95 -7.98
N LYS A 96 1.73 40.64 -9.19
CA LYS A 96 0.34 40.31 -9.49
C LYS A 96 0.15 38.83 -9.80
N THR A 97 1.14 38.21 -10.42
CA THR A 97 1.07 36.82 -10.85
C THR A 97 1.83 35.91 -9.89
N VAL A 98 1.29 34.73 -9.63
CA VAL A 98 1.93 33.66 -8.85
C VAL A 98 1.95 32.40 -9.69
N VAL A 99 3.11 31.77 -9.85
CA VAL A 99 3.22 30.42 -10.43
C VAL A 99 3.40 29.38 -9.35
N PHE A 100 2.98 28.17 -9.62
CA PHE A 100 3.10 27.04 -8.69
C PHE A 100 2.95 25.73 -9.46
N GLN A 101 3.30 24.60 -8.82
CA GLN A 101 2.99 23.29 -9.38
C GLN A 101 1.64 22.81 -8.84
N SER A 102 0.86 22.13 -9.66
CA SER A 102 -0.38 21.49 -9.23
C SER A 102 -0.49 20.09 -9.81
N TYR A 103 -1.02 19.18 -8.99
CA TYR A 103 -1.35 17.81 -9.40
C TYR A 103 -2.80 17.65 -9.88
N ALA A 104 -3.57 18.75 -9.93
CA ALA A 104 -4.96 18.73 -10.36
C ALA A 104 -5.03 18.28 -11.83
N GLY A 105 -5.21 16.96 -12.04
CA GLY A 105 -5.16 16.33 -13.36
C GLY A 105 -4.49 14.94 -13.41
N GLY A 106 -3.71 14.54 -12.39
CA GLY A 106 -3.08 13.20 -12.32
C GLY A 106 -1.58 13.13 -12.64
N THR A 107 -1.01 14.27 -13.02
CA THR A 107 0.44 14.51 -13.18
C THR A 107 0.72 15.94 -12.71
N PHE A 108 1.96 16.24 -12.31
CA PHE A 108 2.31 17.61 -11.93
C PHE A 108 2.42 18.49 -13.16
N HIS A 109 1.81 19.67 -13.11
CA HIS A 109 1.95 20.70 -14.13
C HIS A 109 2.22 22.06 -13.52
N VAL A 110 2.73 22.98 -14.35
CA VAL A 110 2.89 24.39 -13.99
C VAL A 110 1.54 25.09 -14.15
N TRP A 111 1.15 25.82 -13.12
CA TRP A 111 -0.06 26.63 -13.08
C TRP A 111 0.28 28.06 -12.67
N LYS A 112 -0.65 28.98 -12.96
CA LYS A 112 -0.58 30.35 -12.49
C LYS A 112 -1.93 30.85 -11.99
N MET A 113 -1.89 31.86 -11.14
CA MET A 113 -3.05 32.60 -10.66
C MET A 113 -2.67 34.06 -10.37
N ASN A 114 -3.67 34.89 -10.13
CA ASN A 114 -3.48 36.20 -9.51
C ASN A 114 -3.12 36.02 -8.02
N ALA A 115 -2.38 36.96 -7.45
CA ALA A 115 -1.97 36.95 -6.04
C ALA A 115 -3.13 36.90 -5.03
N ASP A 116 -4.36 37.24 -5.45
CA ASP A 116 -5.57 37.16 -4.63
C ASP A 116 -6.29 35.80 -4.67
N GLY A 117 -5.77 34.85 -5.46
CA GLY A 117 -6.30 33.50 -5.68
C GLY A 117 -7.20 33.35 -6.91
N THR A 118 -7.45 34.44 -7.66
CA THR A 118 -8.33 34.40 -8.85
C THR A 118 -7.58 34.03 -10.14
N ALA A 119 -8.33 33.78 -11.21
CA ALA A 119 -7.79 33.51 -12.56
C ALA A 119 -6.81 32.32 -12.63
N LEU A 120 -7.11 31.25 -11.89
CA LEU A 120 -6.38 29.98 -11.93
C LEU A 120 -6.32 29.43 -13.36
N LYS A 121 -5.11 29.19 -13.88
CA LYS A 121 -4.86 28.72 -15.25
C LYS A 121 -3.66 27.77 -15.31
N GLN A 122 -3.84 26.65 -16.01
CA GLN A 122 -2.77 25.70 -16.34
C GLN A 122 -1.86 26.26 -17.46
N VAL A 123 -0.55 26.06 -17.32
CA VAL A 123 0.49 26.55 -18.25
C VAL A 123 1.11 25.41 -19.06
N THR A 124 1.35 24.25 -18.45
CA THR A 124 1.88 23.04 -19.10
C THR A 124 0.91 21.87 -19.00
N SER A 125 1.03 20.87 -19.88
CA SER A 125 0.15 19.69 -19.92
C SER A 125 0.89 18.46 -20.46
N GLY A 126 0.40 17.26 -20.17
CA GLY A 126 0.89 15.99 -20.72
C GLY A 126 1.11 14.94 -19.65
N HIS A 127 1.84 13.87 -20.00
CA HIS A 127 2.10 12.74 -19.10
C HIS A 127 3.35 12.92 -18.23
N GLY A 128 4.18 13.93 -18.50
CA GLY A 128 5.34 14.26 -17.69
C GLY A 128 4.94 14.98 -16.40
N ASP A 129 5.72 14.81 -15.34
CA ASP A 129 5.58 15.58 -14.11
C ASP A 129 6.46 16.85 -14.22
N ASP A 130 5.83 18.02 -14.25
CA ASP A 130 6.48 19.34 -14.29
C ASP A 130 6.48 19.99 -12.91
N ARG A 131 7.66 20.14 -12.33
CA ARG A 131 7.84 20.40 -10.90
C ARG A 131 8.69 21.65 -10.63
N GLU A 132 8.48 22.19 -9.44
CA GLU A 132 9.29 23.25 -8.83
C GLU A 132 9.47 24.50 -9.73
N PRO A 133 8.38 25.10 -10.26
CA PRO A 133 8.48 26.17 -11.24
C PRO A 133 9.05 27.47 -10.65
N ARG A 134 9.89 28.17 -11.42
CA ARG A 134 10.48 29.48 -11.08
C ARG A 134 10.44 30.47 -12.22
N ILE A 135 10.03 31.69 -11.91
CA ILE A 135 9.88 32.78 -12.89
C ILE A 135 11.22 33.48 -13.09
N SER A 136 11.55 33.80 -14.35
CA SER A 136 12.75 34.56 -14.70
C SER A 136 12.70 36.00 -14.14
N PRO A 137 13.85 36.66 -13.93
CA PRO A 137 13.90 38.02 -13.39
C PRO A 137 13.18 39.06 -14.26
N ASP A 138 13.04 38.80 -15.57
CA ASP A 138 12.32 39.65 -16.51
C ASP A 138 10.80 39.35 -16.58
N GLY A 139 10.33 38.33 -15.84
CA GLY A 139 8.93 37.93 -15.75
C GLY A 139 8.38 37.17 -16.96
N LYS A 140 9.21 36.79 -17.95
CA LYS A 140 8.73 36.24 -19.23
C LYS A 140 8.75 34.72 -19.33
N MET A 141 9.65 34.07 -18.60
CA MET A 141 9.90 32.63 -18.68
C MET A 141 9.69 31.96 -17.33
N ILE A 142 9.39 30.67 -17.36
CA ILE A 142 9.33 29.78 -16.21
C ILE A 142 10.36 28.66 -16.44
N ALA A 143 11.28 28.45 -15.50
CA ALA A 143 12.11 27.25 -15.43
C ALA A 143 11.45 26.22 -14.52
N PHE A 144 11.53 24.93 -14.85
CA PHE A 144 10.96 23.84 -14.05
C PHE A 144 11.69 22.52 -14.35
N ALA A 145 11.58 21.56 -13.44
CA ALA A 145 12.10 20.20 -13.63
C ALA A 145 11.05 19.33 -14.31
N SER A 146 11.42 18.50 -15.29
CA SER A 146 10.45 17.59 -15.92
C SER A 146 11.07 16.31 -16.47
N ASP A 147 10.29 15.23 -16.39
CA ASP A 147 10.61 13.91 -16.94
C ASP A 147 9.94 13.63 -18.30
N ARG A 148 9.37 14.65 -18.93
CA ARG A 148 8.63 14.58 -20.20
C ARG A 148 9.42 14.07 -21.42
N ASP A 149 10.74 13.94 -21.32
CA ASP A 149 11.57 13.26 -22.32
C ASP A 149 11.39 11.73 -22.25
N PHE A 150 11.01 11.22 -21.08
CA PHE A 150 10.86 9.79 -20.79
C PHE A 150 12.13 8.98 -21.07
N LYS A 151 13.31 9.58 -20.82
CA LYS A 151 14.65 8.97 -20.97
C LYS A 151 15.30 8.51 -19.66
N GLY A 152 14.54 8.44 -18.56
CA GLY A 152 15.03 7.88 -17.30
C GLY A 152 15.55 8.90 -16.29
N SER A 153 15.35 10.20 -16.51
CA SER A 153 15.79 11.29 -15.63
C SER A 153 14.83 12.49 -15.68
N TYR A 154 14.84 13.31 -14.63
CA TYR A 154 14.39 14.70 -14.68
C TYR A 154 15.48 15.59 -15.29
N ASP A 155 15.07 16.48 -16.18
CA ASP A 155 15.90 17.55 -16.74
C ASP A 155 15.30 18.92 -16.44
N ILE A 156 16.06 19.99 -16.70
CA ILE A 156 15.60 21.37 -16.60
C ILE A 156 15.00 21.83 -17.93
N TRP A 157 13.80 22.41 -17.85
CA TRP A 157 13.03 22.92 -18.98
C TRP A 157 12.61 24.35 -18.75
N THR A 158 12.28 25.05 -19.83
CA THR A 158 11.70 26.40 -19.78
C THR A 158 10.43 26.51 -20.62
N VAL A 159 9.51 27.37 -20.22
CA VAL A 159 8.29 27.72 -20.98
C VAL A 159 7.96 29.20 -20.80
N GLY A 160 7.23 29.81 -21.73
CA GLY A 160 6.72 31.18 -21.55
C GLY A 160 5.71 31.27 -20.40
N ILE A 161 5.64 32.42 -19.73
CA ILE A 161 4.70 32.69 -18.62
C ILE A 161 3.22 32.54 -19.02
N ASP A 162 2.91 32.69 -20.31
CA ASP A 162 1.58 32.49 -20.88
C ASP A 162 1.34 31.10 -21.48
N GLY A 163 2.34 30.22 -21.40
CA GLY A 163 2.37 28.89 -22.00
C GLY A 163 3.19 28.86 -23.29
N GLY A 164 2.92 27.85 -24.12
CA GLY A 164 3.64 27.57 -25.37
C GLY A 164 4.47 26.30 -25.30
N GLU A 165 5.16 25.99 -26.39
CA GLU A 165 6.01 24.80 -26.48
C GLU A 165 7.22 24.93 -25.54
N PRO A 166 7.39 23.99 -24.60
CA PRO A 166 8.51 24.08 -23.67
C PRO A 166 9.83 23.68 -24.32
N LYS A 167 10.93 24.31 -23.86
CA LYS A 167 12.28 24.10 -24.35
C LYS A 167 13.13 23.35 -23.31
N GLN A 168 13.72 22.23 -23.72
CA GLN A 168 14.71 21.49 -22.92
C GLN A 168 16.00 22.31 -22.79
N ILE A 169 16.49 22.48 -21.57
CA ILE A 169 17.75 23.19 -21.28
C ILE A 169 18.88 22.20 -20.98
N THR A 170 18.56 21.06 -20.37
CA THR A 170 19.53 20.00 -20.06
C THR A 170 19.02 18.63 -20.51
N SER A 171 19.93 17.66 -20.69
CA SER A 171 19.59 16.32 -21.20
C SER A 171 20.54 15.26 -20.62
N GLY A 172 20.63 15.21 -19.30
CA GLY A 172 21.61 14.39 -18.57
C GLY A 172 21.09 13.00 -18.19
N THR A 173 21.98 12.15 -17.67
CA THR A 173 21.59 10.84 -17.09
C THR A 173 21.27 10.91 -15.60
N ASN A 174 21.55 12.05 -14.99
CA ASN A 174 21.31 12.34 -13.58
C ASN A 174 19.98 13.06 -13.47
N ASP A 175 19.28 12.91 -12.34
CA ASP A 175 18.12 13.75 -12.08
C ASP A 175 18.57 15.17 -11.71
N GLU A 176 18.05 16.13 -12.47
CA GLU A 176 18.27 17.57 -12.32
C GLU A 176 16.95 18.24 -11.94
N TYR A 177 16.92 19.01 -10.85
CA TYR A 177 15.69 19.53 -10.26
C TYR A 177 15.87 20.80 -9.42
N GLU A 178 14.77 21.35 -8.90
CA GLU A 178 14.71 22.58 -8.11
C GLU A 178 15.48 23.75 -8.75
N PRO A 179 15.11 24.17 -9.98
CA PRO A 179 15.77 25.29 -10.63
C PRO A 179 15.50 26.60 -9.91
N ALA A 180 16.40 27.57 -10.03
CA ALA A 180 16.19 28.97 -9.68
C ALA A 180 16.95 29.88 -10.65
N TRP A 181 16.55 31.15 -10.75
CA TRP A 181 17.19 32.10 -11.66
C TRP A 181 18.21 32.98 -10.95
N THR A 182 19.31 33.26 -11.62
CA THR A 182 20.25 34.30 -11.24
C THR A 182 19.79 35.66 -11.80
N PRO A 183 20.22 36.79 -11.21
CA PRO A 183 19.85 38.13 -11.70
C PRO A 183 20.26 38.41 -13.16
N ASP A 184 21.31 37.76 -13.65
CA ASP A 184 21.80 37.86 -15.03
C ASP A 184 21.11 36.88 -16.00
N GLY A 185 20.05 36.19 -15.57
CA GLY A 185 19.24 35.33 -16.44
C GLY A 185 19.80 33.94 -16.69
N LYS A 186 20.75 33.48 -15.88
CA LYS A 186 21.19 32.07 -15.85
C LYS A 186 20.32 31.26 -14.89
N ILE A 187 20.40 29.94 -14.97
CA ILE A 187 19.64 29.02 -14.12
C ILE A 187 20.61 28.28 -13.20
N VAL A 188 20.32 28.22 -11.90
CA VAL A 188 20.95 27.28 -10.97
C VAL A 188 19.99 26.12 -10.67
N TYR A 189 20.49 24.92 -10.45
CA TYR A 189 19.67 23.74 -10.16
C TYR A 189 20.45 22.69 -9.37
N VAL A 190 19.74 21.75 -8.75
CA VAL A 190 20.33 20.60 -8.06
C VAL A 190 20.52 19.44 -9.03
N SER A 191 21.70 18.81 -9.03
CA SER A 191 21.97 17.57 -9.77
C SER A 191 22.30 16.43 -8.79
N ALA A 192 21.70 15.27 -9.01
CA ALA A 192 22.19 14.00 -8.48
C ALA A 192 23.60 13.69 -9.02
N ILE A 193 24.48 13.10 -8.20
CA ILE A 193 25.80 12.60 -8.69
C ILE A 193 25.80 11.08 -8.74
N ASP A 194 25.46 10.44 -7.61
CA ASP A 194 25.44 8.99 -7.43
C ASP A 194 24.09 8.61 -6.83
N GLU A 195 23.35 7.72 -7.51
CA GLU A 195 22.12 7.14 -6.97
C GLU A 195 22.26 5.62 -6.93
N GLU A 196 22.40 5.07 -5.72
CA GLU A 196 22.40 3.63 -5.54
C GLU A 196 20.95 3.16 -5.47
N MET A 197 20.58 2.25 -6.38
CA MET A 197 19.29 1.57 -6.35
C MET A 197 19.41 0.35 -5.44
N ILE A 198 18.91 0.45 -4.22
CA ILE A 198 18.58 -0.72 -3.39
C ILE A 198 17.13 -1.10 -3.74
N PRO A 199 16.77 -2.38 -3.89
CA PRO A 199 15.37 -2.77 -4.08
C PRO A 199 14.49 -2.13 -3.00
N GLY A 200 13.58 -1.23 -3.40
CA GLY A 200 12.67 -0.51 -2.50
C GLY A 200 13.16 0.83 -1.95
N LEU A 201 14.44 1.22 -2.10
CA LEU A 201 14.95 2.47 -1.57
C LEU A 201 16.10 3.03 -2.42
N ARG A 202 15.98 4.29 -2.84
CA ARG A 202 17.06 5.02 -3.52
C ARG A 202 17.75 5.92 -2.53
N VAL A 203 19.06 5.78 -2.41
CA VAL A 203 19.89 6.68 -1.59
C VAL A 203 20.86 7.38 -2.53
N ALA A 204 20.59 8.66 -2.79
CA ALA A 204 21.60 9.51 -3.40
C ALA A 204 22.69 9.78 -2.37
N THR A 205 23.95 9.49 -2.70
CA THR A 205 25.08 9.69 -1.78
C THR A 205 25.72 11.06 -1.94
N GLY A 206 25.59 11.72 -3.10
CA GLY A 206 26.08 13.07 -3.35
C GLY A 206 25.14 13.95 -4.17
N ARG A 207 25.20 15.27 -3.94
CA ARG A 207 24.42 16.31 -4.64
C ARG A 207 25.31 17.51 -5.00
N GLN A 208 24.98 18.17 -6.11
CA GLN A 208 25.64 19.39 -6.58
C GLN A 208 24.62 20.48 -6.88
N VAL A 209 25.05 21.74 -6.72
CA VAL A 209 24.37 22.90 -7.32
C VAL A 209 25.15 23.32 -8.56
N ILE A 210 24.49 23.31 -9.71
CA ILE A 210 25.07 23.65 -11.01
C ILE A 210 24.39 24.91 -11.53
N GLN A 211 25.17 25.84 -12.07
CA GLN A 211 24.68 26.96 -12.85
C GLN A 211 24.81 26.64 -14.35
N ILE A 212 23.80 26.98 -15.15
CA ILE A 212 23.81 26.87 -16.59
C ILE A 212 23.34 28.19 -17.24
N ASP A 213 24.03 28.59 -18.31
CA ASP A 213 23.56 29.66 -19.18
C ASP A 213 22.56 29.08 -20.21
N PRO A 214 21.27 29.47 -20.22
CA PRO A 214 20.28 28.88 -21.12
C PRO A 214 20.46 29.27 -22.59
N ALA A 215 21.32 30.24 -22.91
CA ALA A 215 21.66 30.64 -24.27
C ALA A 215 22.85 29.86 -24.84
N THR A 216 23.90 29.63 -24.04
CA THR A 216 25.13 28.93 -24.48
C THR A 216 25.20 27.47 -24.04
N LEU A 217 24.38 27.07 -23.06
CA LEU A 217 24.40 25.78 -22.36
C LEU A 217 25.69 25.49 -21.58
N GLU A 218 26.51 26.52 -21.32
CA GLU A 218 27.71 26.40 -20.51
C GLU A 218 27.35 26.14 -19.04
N LYS A 219 27.93 25.09 -18.44
CA LYS A 219 27.69 24.66 -17.06
C LYS A 219 28.85 25.00 -16.14
N LYS A 220 28.55 25.40 -14.90
CA LYS A 220 29.52 25.63 -13.81
C LYS A 220 28.99 25.07 -12.49
N THR A 221 29.73 24.16 -11.86
CA THR A 221 29.42 23.69 -10.50
C THR A 221 29.72 24.81 -9.49
N LEU A 222 28.72 25.13 -8.66
CA LEU A 222 28.83 26.13 -7.60
C LEU A 222 29.12 25.49 -6.24
N VAL A 223 28.43 24.38 -5.95
CA VAL A 223 28.55 23.64 -4.68
C VAL A 223 28.51 22.15 -4.98
N GLU A 224 29.27 21.36 -4.23
CA GLU A 224 29.25 19.90 -4.25
C GLU A 224 29.32 19.37 -2.83
N VAL A 225 28.47 18.39 -2.50
CA VAL A 225 28.59 17.60 -1.29
C VAL A 225 28.66 16.12 -1.64
N LYS A 226 29.64 15.44 -1.04
CA LYS A 226 29.83 13.98 -1.18
C LYS A 226 29.04 13.18 -0.15
N THR A 227 28.58 13.84 0.91
CA THR A 227 27.75 13.27 1.97
C THR A 227 26.74 14.33 2.42
N GLY A 228 25.53 13.89 2.73
CA GLY A 228 24.39 14.77 2.99
C GLY A 228 23.61 15.10 1.72
N ARG A 229 22.65 16.02 1.86
CA ARG A 229 21.73 16.42 0.81
C ARG A 229 21.66 17.95 0.75
N ILE A 230 21.64 18.51 -0.46
CA ILE A 230 21.40 19.93 -0.72
C ILE A 230 20.12 20.05 -1.52
N ASP A 231 19.22 20.92 -1.06
CA ASP A 231 17.96 21.23 -1.70
C ASP A 231 17.79 22.76 -1.87
N SER A 232 16.95 23.13 -2.82
CA SER A 232 16.33 24.43 -3.01
C SER A 232 17.29 25.62 -3.09
N PRO A 233 18.19 25.65 -4.09
CA PRO A 233 19.07 26.79 -4.31
C PRO A 233 18.26 28.05 -4.68
N SER A 234 18.74 29.21 -4.23
CA SER A 234 18.23 30.53 -4.65
C SER A 234 19.34 31.57 -4.71
N VAL A 235 19.16 32.60 -5.52
CA VAL A 235 20.18 33.63 -5.73
C VAL A 235 19.59 35.01 -5.48
N SER A 236 20.25 35.77 -4.61
CA SER A 236 19.91 37.16 -4.31
C SER A 236 20.20 38.10 -5.48
N SER A 237 19.68 39.32 -5.44
CA SER A 237 19.90 40.32 -6.49
C SER A 237 21.36 40.75 -6.68
N ASP A 238 22.23 40.55 -5.67
CA ASP A 238 23.67 40.80 -5.75
C ASP A 238 24.52 39.52 -5.93
N GLY A 239 23.87 38.37 -6.14
CA GLY A 239 24.53 37.13 -6.56
C GLY A 239 24.92 36.16 -5.43
N LYS A 240 24.54 36.41 -4.18
CA LYS A 240 24.73 35.44 -3.09
C LYS A 240 23.85 34.21 -3.28
N LEU A 241 24.42 33.03 -3.06
CA LEU A 241 23.75 31.74 -3.19
C LEU A 241 23.25 31.27 -1.82
N ALA A 242 21.97 30.97 -1.70
CA ALA A 242 21.39 30.26 -0.56
C ALA A 242 20.93 28.84 -0.96
N TYR A 243 20.99 27.90 -0.03
CA TYR A 243 20.47 26.53 -0.19
C TYR A 243 20.26 25.87 1.17
N VAL A 244 19.44 24.83 1.23
CA VAL A 244 19.23 24.04 2.46
C VAL A 244 20.16 22.83 2.44
N TYR A 245 20.92 22.65 3.51
CA TYR A 245 21.82 21.51 3.69
C TYR A 245 21.32 20.58 4.79
N PHE A 246 21.18 19.30 4.48
CA PHE A 246 20.90 18.21 5.41
C PHE A 246 22.19 17.41 5.64
N SER A 247 22.65 17.33 6.88
CA SER A 247 23.74 16.40 7.24
C SER A 247 23.23 14.98 7.42
N GLY A 248 24.12 13.99 7.35
CA GLY A 248 23.78 12.57 7.45
C GLY A 248 23.74 11.89 6.08
N ALA A 249 23.15 10.70 5.99
CA ALA A 249 23.03 9.95 4.76
C ALA A 249 21.77 9.06 4.78
N GLY A 250 21.24 8.73 3.60
CA GLY A 250 20.07 7.83 3.50
C GLY A 250 18.87 8.35 4.29
N GLN A 251 18.35 7.53 5.21
CA GLN A 251 17.19 7.86 6.03
C GLN A 251 17.51 8.59 7.36
N THR A 252 18.78 8.93 7.62
CA THR A 252 19.23 9.58 8.86
C THR A 252 19.67 11.03 8.63
N LEU A 253 18.93 11.76 7.79
CA LEU A 253 19.21 13.16 7.48
C LEU A 253 18.83 14.07 8.65
N PHE A 254 19.80 14.54 9.42
CA PHE A 254 19.64 15.55 10.49
C PHE A 254 21.01 16.02 11.00
N PRO A 255 21.16 17.27 11.49
CA PRO A 255 20.25 18.41 11.30
C PRO A 255 20.17 18.94 9.87
N SER A 256 19.20 19.82 9.62
CA SER A 256 19.13 20.62 8.40
C SER A 256 19.24 22.11 8.69
N LYS A 257 19.94 22.85 7.82
CA LYS A 257 20.23 24.28 8.01
C LYS A 257 20.15 25.04 6.69
N LEU A 258 19.69 26.29 6.76
CA LEU A 258 19.84 27.24 5.66
C LEU A 258 21.28 27.75 5.60
N ILE A 259 21.89 27.59 4.43
CA ILE A 259 23.26 28.01 4.11
C ILE A 259 23.19 29.21 3.16
N VAL A 260 24.03 30.23 3.41
CA VAL A 260 24.27 31.36 2.49
C VAL A 260 25.77 31.49 2.27
N ASP A 261 26.20 31.49 1.01
CA ASP A 261 27.61 31.54 0.59
C ASP A 261 28.51 30.56 1.36
N GLY A 262 28.02 29.32 1.50
CA GLY A 262 28.72 28.21 2.14
C GLY A 262 28.74 28.25 3.67
N LYS A 263 28.01 29.17 4.32
CA LYS A 263 27.94 29.26 5.78
C LYS A 263 26.50 29.19 6.30
N PRO A 264 26.22 28.47 7.39
CA PRO A 264 24.90 28.50 8.01
C PRO A 264 24.59 29.91 8.51
N ILE A 265 23.37 30.39 8.27
CA ILE A 265 22.98 31.75 8.68
C ILE A 265 22.83 31.90 10.20
N SER A 266 22.54 30.80 10.90
CA SER A 266 22.46 30.74 12.36
C SER A 266 22.65 29.31 12.90
N GLY A 267 22.72 29.20 14.22
CA GLY A 267 22.61 27.92 14.94
C GLY A 267 21.29 27.77 15.71
N LYS A 268 20.32 28.69 15.54
CA LYS A 268 19.06 28.71 16.30
C LYS A 268 18.15 27.55 15.92
N TYR A 269 18.12 27.22 14.63
CA TYR A 269 17.25 26.21 14.04
C TYR A 269 18.06 25.08 13.41
N ASP A 270 17.49 23.88 13.45
CA ASP A 270 18.12 22.62 13.07
C ASP A 270 17.22 21.71 12.23
N ASP A 271 16.03 22.20 11.85
CA ASP A 271 15.12 21.60 10.88
C ASP A 271 14.64 22.65 9.86
N ALA A 272 15.57 23.16 9.06
CA ALA A 272 15.21 23.94 7.86
C ALA A 272 14.52 23.04 6.84
N PHE A 273 13.34 23.46 6.36
CA PHE A 273 12.57 22.68 5.39
C PHE A 273 13.18 22.79 3.98
N PRO A 274 13.02 21.77 3.11
CA PRO A 274 13.67 21.68 1.80
C PRO A 274 13.00 22.58 0.76
N PHE A 275 12.86 23.87 1.06
CA PHE A 275 12.23 24.85 0.19
C PHE A 275 13.09 26.10 0.05
N GLU A 276 12.85 26.82 -1.04
CA GLU A 276 13.62 27.99 -1.40
C GLU A 276 13.47 29.11 -0.36
N ALA A 277 14.61 29.74 -0.02
CA ALA A 277 14.60 31.00 0.71
C ALA A 277 14.23 32.15 -0.23
N ALA A 278 13.13 32.85 0.05
CA ALA A 278 12.68 33.97 -0.75
C ALA A 278 13.43 35.26 -0.36
N TRP A 279 14.28 35.78 -1.23
CA TRP A 279 15.05 37.00 -0.99
C TRP A 279 14.17 38.25 -1.01
N ILE A 280 14.23 39.04 0.06
CA ILE A 280 13.59 40.37 0.18
C ILE A 280 14.57 41.45 -0.28
N SER A 281 15.85 41.26 0.03
CA SER A 281 16.97 42.13 -0.37
C SER A 281 18.28 41.33 -0.29
N PRO A 282 19.42 41.84 -0.79
CA PRO A 282 20.75 41.22 -0.62
C PRO A 282 21.14 40.78 0.80
N THR A 283 20.50 41.34 1.83
CA THR A 283 20.81 41.08 3.24
C THR A 283 19.62 40.58 4.04
N SER A 284 18.47 40.35 3.41
CA SER A 284 17.28 39.83 4.10
C SER A 284 16.51 38.84 3.25
N LEU A 285 16.10 37.73 3.86
CA LEU A 285 15.36 36.64 3.21
C LEU A 285 14.29 36.08 4.13
N LEU A 286 13.32 35.39 3.53
CA LEU A 286 12.26 34.63 4.18
C LEU A 286 12.53 33.13 3.97
N TYR A 287 12.38 32.32 5.00
CA TYR A 287 12.45 30.87 4.89
C TYR A 287 11.62 30.18 5.98
N THR A 288 11.47 28.86 5.86
CA THR A 288 10.63 28.06 6.76
C THR A 288 11.45 27.00 7.48
N THR A 289 11.23 26.86 8.77
CA THR A 289 12.03 25.96 9.63
C THR A 289 11.33 25.71 10.96
N ASN A 290 11.55 24.55 11.57
CA ASN A 290 11.08 24.24 12.92
C ASN A 290 9.58 24.54 13.17
N GLY A 291 8.73 24.35 12.15
CA GLY A 291 7.29 24.64 12.21
C GLY A 291 6.93 26.11 12.00
N LYS A 292 7.90 26.98 11.70
CA LYS A 292 7.79 28.45 11.68
C LYS A 292 8.09 29.04 10.30
N LEU A 293 7.53 30.24 10.09
CA LEU A 293 7.94 31.17 9.05
C LEU A 293 8.93 32.18 9.65
N VAL A 294 10.10 32.34 9.05
CA VAL A 294 11.20 33.13 9.62
C VAL A 294 11.76 34.12 8.61
N LYS A 295 11.85 35.38 9.03
CA LYS A 295 12.61 36.42 8.32
C LYS A 295 14.02 36.53 8.92
N ALA A 296 15.02 36.33 8.08
CA ALA A 296 16.43 36.51 8.45
C ALA A 296 16.95 37.87 7.97
N ASP A 297 17.77 38.50 8.81
CA ASP A 297 18.63 39.63 8.45
C ASP A 297 20.08 39.19 8.61
N LEU A 298 20.80 39.09 7.49
CA LEU A 298 22.17 38.59 7.42
C LEU A 298 23.19 39.59 7.96
N SER A 299 22.88 40.89 7.90
CA SER A 299 23.76 41.95 8.40
C SER A 299 23.66 42.06 9.92
N ALA A 300 22.45 42.05 10.46
CA ALA A 300 22.19 42.05 11.89
C ALA A 300 22.42 40.67 12.54
N LYS A 301 22.46 39.59 11.73
CA LYS A 301 22.51 38.19 12.17
C LYS A 301 21.34 37.83 13.09
N THR A 302 20.16 38.30 12.72
CA THR A 302 18.93 38.11 13.49
C THR A 302 17.91 37.32 12.70
N GLU A 303 17.15 36.48 13.39
CA GLU A 303 16.05 35.72 12.83
C GLU A 303 14.78 36.02 13.61
N THR A 304 13.76 36.53 12.91
CA THR A 304 12.48 36.93 13.48
C THR A 304 11.39 36.01 12.97
N GLU A 305 10.66 35.38 13.89
CA GLU A 305 9.50 34.56 13.55
C GLU A 305 8.33 35.46 13.12
N ILE A 306 7.67 35.08 12.03
CA ILE A 306 6.45 35.73 11.56
C ILE A 306 5.26 34.87 12.02
N PRO A 307 4.50 35.31 13.04
CA PRO A 307 3.42 34.50 13.58
C PRO A 307 2.26 34.43 12.60
N PHE A 308 1.67 33.26 12.43
CA PHE A 308 0.48 33.10 11.60
C PHE A 308 -0.58 32.21 12.24
N THR A 309 -1.80 32.30 11.72
CA THR A 309 -2.86 31.33 11.95
C THR A 309 -3.51 30.96 10.62
N ALA A 310 -3.87 29.69 10.43
CA ALA A 310 -4.61 29.24 9.25
C ALA A 310 -5.79 28.36 9.67
N ASP A 311 -6.95 28.62 9.10
CA ASP A 311 -8.16 27.85 9.35
C ASP A 311 -8.27 26.72 8.32
N ILE A 312 -8.22 25.47 8.79
CA ILE A 312 -8.43 24.28 7.96
C ILE A 312 -9.80 23.71 8.27
N LYS A 313 -10.61 23.56 7.22
CA LYS A 313 -11.92 22.90 7.32
C LYS A 313 -11.73 21.38 7.38
N SER A 314 -12.20 20.76 8.46
CA SER A 314 -12.32 19.31 8.57
C SER A 314 -13.75 18.86 8.29
N ILE A 315 -13.91 17.79 7.51
CA ILE A 315 -15.20 17.18 7.17
C ILE A 315 -15.16 15.72 7.58
N ARG A 316 -16.00 15.28 8.51
CA ARG A 316 -16.16 13.86 8.87
C ARG A 316 -17.52 13.33 8.42
N PRO A 317 -17.57 12.44 7.42
CA PRO A 317 -18.81 11.82 6.98
C PRO A 317 -19.47 10.99 8.08
N ILE A 318 -20.80 10.97 8.08
CA ILE A 318 -21.58 10.03 8.90
C ILE A 318 -22.28 9.08 7.93
N PHE A 319 -21.94 7.81 8.01
CA PHE A 319 -22.53 6.77 7.16
C PHE A 319 -22.90 5.54 7.98
N LYS A 320 -23.75 4.69 7.41
CA LYS A 320 -24.10 3.42 8.02
C LYS A 320 -22.97 2.43 7.75
N SER A 321 -22.27 2.05 8.82
CA SER A 321 -21.24 1.02 8.74
C SER A 321 -21.83 -0.32 8.27
N LYS A 322 -21.02 -1.06 7.51
CA LYS A 322 -21.29 -2.42 7.03
C LYS A 322 -21.67 -3.35 8.18
N ASP A 323 -22.66 -4.21 7.94
CA ASP A 323 -23.01 -5.28 8.88
C ASP A 323 -22.17 -6.53 8.58
N TYR A 324 -21.18 -6.78 9.42
CA TYR A 324 -20.26 -7.92 9.30
C TYR A 324 -20.90 -9.26 9.67
N ARG A 325 -22.09 -9.25 10.31
CA ARG A 325 -22.86 -10.46 10.68
C ARG A 325 -22.00 -11.51 11.41
N PHE A 326 -21.27 -11.09 12.45
CA PHE A 326 -20.33 -11.95 13.18
C PHE A 326 -20.96 -13.23 13.76
N ASP A 327 -22.26 -13.20 14.07
CA ASP A 327 -23.00 -14.35 14.62
C ASP A 327 -23.70 -15.21 13.55
N SER A 328 -23.61 -14.86 12.26
CA SER A 328 -24.32 -15.59 11.21
C SER A 328 -23.72 -16.97 10.96
N LYS A 329 -24.54 -18.01 11.11
CA LYS A 329 -24.25 -19.41 10.72
C LYS A 329 -24.80 -19.80 9.35
N LEU A 330 -25.28 -18.83 8.57
CA LEU A 330 -25.85 -19.09 7.25
C LEU A 330 -24.73 -19.36 6.22
N PRO A 331 -24.90 -20.35 5.33
CA PRO A 331 -23.98 -20.56 4.21
C PRO A 331 -23.87 -19.32 3.32
N ARG A 332 -22.65 -19.04 2.85
CA ARG A 332 -22.29 -17.94 1.96
C ARG A 332 -21.73 -18.50 0.66
N GLN A 333 -21.99 -17.83 -0.45
CA GLN A 333 -21.31 -18.12 -1.72
C GLN A 333 -19.85 -17.70 -1.59
N ALA A 334 -18.92 -18.55 -2.00
CA ALA A 334 -17.51 -18.20 -2.12
C ALA A 334 -17.34 -17.21 -3.30
N LEU A 335 -16.66 -16.10 -3.04
CA LEU A 335 -16.34 -15.06 -4.02
C LEU A 335 -14.84 -15.07 -4.40
N GLY A 336 -13.99 -15.59 -3.52
CA GLY A 336 -12.53 -15.68 -3.69
C GLY A 336 -12.12 -16.82 -4.61
N LEU A 337 -12.53 -16.77 -5.88
CA LEU A 337 -12.06 -17.70 -6.91
C LEU A 337 -10.69 -17.23 -7.40
N TYR A 338 -9.62 -17.85 -6.91
CA TYR A 338 -8.26 -17.41 -7.20
C TYR A 338 -7.61 -18.20 -8.34
N GLY A 339 -7.01 -17.46 -9.28
CA GLY A 339 -6.15 -17.97 -10.37
C GLY A 339 -6.78 -19.06 -11.23
N PRO A 340 -7.97 -18.84 -11.83
CA PRO A 340 -8.62 -19.89 -12.62
C PRO A 340 -7.82 -20.27 -13.87
N ALA A 341 -7.84 -21.55 -14.22
CA ALA A 341 -7.14 -22.12 -15.35
C ALA A 341 -8.08 -22.98 -16.19
N LEU A 342 -8.28 -22.59 -17.45
CA LEU A 342 -9.11 -23.30 -18.41
C LEU A 342 -8.36 -24.52 -18.97
N SER A 343 -9.02 -25.68 -19.02
CA SER A 343 -8.42 -26.88 -19.58
C SER A 343 -8.17 -26.74 -21.10
N PRO A 344 -7.18 -27.46 -21.67
CA PRO A 344 -6.88 -27.35 -23.10
C PRO A 344 -8.07 -27.68 -24.02
N ASP A 345 -8.95 -28.59 -23.62
CA ASP A 345 -10.18 -28.92 -24.35
C ASP A 345 -11.33 -27.90 -24.14
N GLY A 346 -11.13 -26.90 -23.27
CA GLY A 346 -12.09 -25.85 -22.97
C GLY A 346 -13.34 -26.32 -22.22
N LYS A 347 -13.28 -27.46 -21.52
CA LYS A 347 -14.44 -28.06 -20.82
C LYS A 347 -14.36 -28.01 -19.30
N GLN A 348 -13.20 -27.73 -18.73
CA GLN A 348 -12.99 -27.73 -17.28
C GLN A 348 -12.23 -26.50 -16.83
N VAL A 349 -12.44 -26.09 -15.58
CA VAL A 349 -11.73 -24.99 -14.94
C VAL A 349 -11.14 -25.48 -13.63
N ALA A 350 -9.84 -25.31 -13.45
CA ALA A 350 -9.18 -25.48 -12.16
C ALA A 350 -9.04 -24.11 -11.48
N PHE A 351 -9.24 -24.00 -10.17
CA PHE A 351 -9.06 -22.74 -9.42
C PHE A 351 -8.83 -23.04 -7.94
N VAL A 352 -8.29 -22.06 -7.21
CA VAL A 352 -8.17 -22.13 -5.75
C VAL A 352 -9.34 -21.39 -5.10
N ALA A 353 -9.91 -21.98 -4.05
CA ALA A 353 -10.86 -21.33 -3.16
C ALA A 353 -10.82 -22.04 -1.80
N LEU A 354 -11.06 -21.34 -0.69
CA LEU A 354 -11.15 -21.95 0.65
C LEU A 354 -9.94 -22.84 0.99
N ASN A 355 -8.74 -22.39 0.62
CA ASN A 355 -7.45 -23.08 0.76
C ASN A 355 -7.40 -24.47 0.09
N GLN A 356 -8.23 -24.72 -0.93
CA GLN A 356 -8.25 -25.97 -1.69
C GLN A 356 -8.18 -25.73 -3.20
N LEU A 357 -7.58 -26.68 -3.91
CA LEU A 357 -7.64 -26.75 -5.37
C LEU A 357 -8.96 -27.42 -5.79
N TYR A 358 -9.74 -26.75 -6.63
CA TYR A 358 -11.02 -27.23 -7.14
C TYR A 358 -10.97 -27.45 -8.65
N LEU A 359 -11.78 -28.40 -9.12
CA LEU A 359 -12.03 -28.68 -10.53
C LEU A 359 -13.52 -28.59 -10.83
N LEU A 360 -13.88 -27.73 -11.77
CA LEU A 360 -15.23 -27.54 -12.27
C LEU A 360 -15.34 -28.05 -13.70
N THR A 361 -16.31 -28.90 -13.99
CA THR A 361 -16.71 -29.19 -15.38
C THR A 361 -17.73 -28.16 -15.83
N ILE A 362 -17.47 -27.45 -16.93
CA ILE A 362 -18.36 -26.42 -17.46
C ILE A 362 -19.73 -27.03 -17.80
N GLY A 363 -20.79 -26.42 -17.28
CA GLY A 363 -22.17 -26.94 -17.36
C GLY A 363 -22.62 -27.70 -16.11
N ASN A 364 -21.68 -28.17 -15.27
CA ASN A 364 -21.96 -28.57 -13.90
C ASN A 364 -21.77 -27.34 -12.98
N LEU A 365 -22.67 -27.17 -12.00
CA LEU A 365 -22.62 -26.03 -11.07
C LEU A 365 -21.65 -26.28 -9.90
N VAL A 366 -21.45 -27.53 -9.50
CA VAL A 366 -20.73 -27.86 -8.26
C VAL A 366 -19.30 -28.31 -8.59
N PRO A 367 -18.26 -27.56 -8.15
CA PRO A 367 -16.88 -27.98 -8.33
C PRO A 367 -16.51 -29.13 -7.38
N LYS A 368 -15.56 -29.97 -7.80
CA LYS A 368 -14.98 -31.05 -7.00
C LYS A 368 -13.64 -30.60 -6.42
N ALA A 369 -13.44 -30.73 -5.11
CA ALA A 369 -12.12 -30.52 -4.50
C ALA A 369 -11.15 -31.62 -4.96
N LEU A 370 -9.95 -31.21 -5.36
CA LEU A 370 -8.83 -32.10 -5.72
C LEU A 370 -7.85 -32.28 -4.55
N THR A 371 -7.78 -31.31 -3.64
CA THR A 371 -7.00 -31.38 -2.39
C THR A 371 -7.94 -31.40 -1.19
N ASN A 372 -7.44 -31.86 -0.04
CA ASN A 372 -8.17 -31.86 1.23
C ASN A 372 -7.19 -31.86 2.43
N ASP A 373 -6.42 -30.79 2.57
CA ASP A 373 -5.41 -30.61 3.61
C ASP A 373 -5.26 -29.11 3.96
N SER A 374 -4.50 -28.78 5.01
CA SER A 374 -4.34 -27.40 5.50
C SER A 374 -3.22 -26.61 4.82
N PHE A 375 -2.41 -27.23 3.96
CA PHE A 375 -1.28 -26.55 3.33
C PHE A 375 -1.79 -25.50 2.35
N TYR A 376 -1.00 -24.47 2.10
CA TYR A 376 -1.37 -23.40 1.18
C TYR A 376 -1.50 -23.90 -0.25
N LYS A 377 -2.35 -23.26 -1.08
CA LYS A 377 -2.43 -23.49 -2.52
C LYS A 377 -2.43 -22.19 -3.31
N GLN A 378 -1.70 -22.18 -4.42
CA GLN A 378 -1.66 -21.02 -5.30
C GLN A 378 -1.54 -21.36 -6.78
N GLY A 379 -2.17 -20.52 -7.60
CA GLY A 379 -1.84 -20.31 -9.01
C GLY A 379 -1.88 -21.58 -9.87
N PRO A 380 -3.02 -22.28 -9.96
CA PRO A 380 -3.09 -23.46 -10.80
C PRO A 380 -2.96 -23.09 -12.29
N MET A 381 -2.48 -24.05 -13.09
CA MET A 381 -2.45 -23.96 -14.54
C MET A 381 -2.45 -25.35 -15.18
N TRP A 382 -2.95 -25.47 -16.42
CA TRP A 382 -2.91 -26.74 -17.14
C TRP A 382 -1.62 -26.90 -17.96
N SER A 383 -1.13 -28.14 -18.06
CA SER A 383 -0.20 -28.52 -19.12
C SER A 383 -0.89 -28.48 -20.48
N ALA A 384 -0.13 -28.19 -21.54
CA ALA A 384 -0.67 -28.07 -22.90
C ALA A 384 -1.34 -29.37 -23.39
N ASP A 385 -0.85 -30.53 -22.92
CA ASP A 385 -1.43 -31.85 -23.20
C ASP A 385 -2.68 -32.19 -22.35
N GLY A 386 -3.03 -31.36 -21.38
CA GLY A 386 -4.17 -31.53 -20.48
C GLY A 386 -4.00 -32.66 -19.45
N LYS A 387 -2.79 -33.20 -19.31
CA LYS A 387 -2.50 -34.30 -18.38
C LYS A 387 -2.31 -33.82 -16.94
N TRP A 388 -1.67 -32.67 -16.75
CA TRP A 388 -1.27 -32.17 -15.44
C TRP A 388 -1.91 -30.82 -15.16
N ILE A 389 -2.22 -30.58 -13.88
CA ILE A 389 -2.42 -29.25 -13.32
C ILE A 389 -1.17 -28.93 -12.50
N ALA A 390 -0.40 -27.92 -12.93
CA ALA A 390 0.63 -27.36 -12.07
C ALA A 390 -0.01 -26.43 -11.04
N TYR A 391 0.41 -26.50 -9.78
CA TYR A 391 -0.03 -25.60 -8.71
C TYR A 391 1.08 -25.48 -7.65
N VAL A 392 0.98 -24.49 -6.78
CA VAL A 392 1.94 -24.25 -5.69
C VAL A 392 1.37 -24.76 -4.38
N SER A 393 2.20 -25.39 -3.54
CA SER A 393 1.86 -25.69 -2.14
C SER A 393 3.08 -25.64 -1.23
N ASP A 394 2.87 -25.43 0.07
CA ASP A 394 3.92 -25.37 1.08
C ASP A 394 4.06 -26.68 1.90
N LYS A 395 3.48 -27.79 1.42
CA LYS A 395 3.53 -29.10 2.10
C LYS A 395 4.93 -29.68 2.31
N ASP A 396 5.91 -29.26 1.51
CA ASP A 396 7.33 -29.60 1.69
C ASP A 396 8.10 -28.59 2.59
N GLY A 397 7.37 -27.68 3.24
CA GLY A 397 7.87 -26.71 4.22
C GLY A 397 7.93 -25.28 3.71
N VAL A 398 8.12 -25.05 2.41
CA VAL A 398 8.00 -23.74 1.75
C VAL A 398 7.25 -23.95 0.43
N GLU A 399 6.76 -22.87 -0.19
CA GLU A 399 6.07 -22.95 -1.48
C GLU A 399 6.93 -23.62 -2.56
N ASN A 400 6.37 -24.68 -3.15
CA ASN A 400 6.96 -25.46 -4.22
C ASN A 400 5.93 -25.77 -5.30
N VAL A 401 6.40 -25.98 -6.54
CA VAL A 401 5.54 -26.36 -7.67
C VAL A 401 5.26 -27.88 -7.67
N TYR A 402 3.99 -28.23 -7.72
CA TYR A 402 3.47 -29.59 -7.87
C TYR A 402 2.74 -29.76 -9.20
N LEU A 403 2.84 -30.96 -9.78
CA LEU A 403 2.08 -31.40 -10.95
C LEU A 403 1.10 -32.48 -10.50
N LEU A 404 -0.20 -32.19 -10.56
CA LEU A 404 -1.29 -33.09 -10.19
C LEU A 404 -1.97 -33.66 -11.43
N ASP A 405 -2.16 -34.98 -11.48
CA ASP A 405 -3.06 -35.61 -12.47
C ASP A 405 -4.50 -35.55 -11.92
N PRO A 406 -5.40 -34.75 -12.54
CA PRO A 406 -6.75 -34.55 -12.03
C PRO A 406 -7.65 -35.79 -12.15
N LYS A 407 -7.26 -36.80 -12.92
CA LYS A 407 -8.01 -38.06 -13.09
C LYS A 407 -7.66 -39.06 -12.02
N THR A 408 -6.37 -39.21 -11.71
CA THR A 408 -5.88 -40.23 -10.77
C THR A 408 -5.65 -39.68 -9.36
N GLY A 409 -5.40 -38.37 -9.22
CA GLY A 409 -4.94 -37.75 -7.98
C GLY A 409 -3.44 -37.94 -7.71
N GLU A 410 -2.69 -38.51 -8.66
CA GLU A 410 -1.23 -38.66 -8.54
C GLU A 410 -0.55 -37.29 -8.60
N GLU A 411 0.44 -37.07 -7.73
CA GLU A 411 1.19 -35.82 -7.66
C GLU A 411 2.69 -36.04 -7.87
N LYS A 412 3.33 -35.06 -8.51
CA LYS A 412 4.78 -34.98 -8.69
C LYS A 412 5.29 -33.61 -8.25
N HIS A 413 6.48 -33.57 -7.66
CA HIS A 413 7.22 -32.35 -7.33
C HIS A 413 8.61 -32.41 -7.97
N PRO A 414 8.79 -31.88 -9.19
CA PRO A 414 10.01 -32.11 -9.96
C PRO A 414 11.29 -31.56 -9.35
N SER A 415 11.23 -30.47 -8.58
CA SER A 415 12.41 -29.84 -7.98
C SER A 415 12.04 -29.14 -6.66
N PRO A 416 11.76 -29.89 -5.57
CA PRO A 416 11.38 -29.30 -4.31
C PRO A 416 12.57 -28.56 -3.68
N SER A 417 12.34 -27.32 -3.30
CA SER A 417 13.25 -26.45 -2.58
C SER A 417 12.89 -26.38 -1.10
N LYS A 418 13.90 -26.15 -0.26
CA LYS A 418 13.74 -25.88 1.18
C LYS A 418 14.20 -24.48 1.60
N THR A 419 14.80 -23.73 0.68
CA THR A 419 15.49 -22.46 0.99
C THR A 419 15.01 -21.30 0.13
N THR A 420 14.26 -21.60 -0.93
CA THR A 420 13.81 -20.68 -1.97
C THR A 420 12.36 -21.00 -2.29
N ALA A 421 11.49 -19.99 -2.32
CA ALA A 421 10.09 -20.17 -2.74
C ALA A 421 10.01 -20.45 -4.24
N GLN A 422 9.00 -21.20 -4.68
CA GLN A 422 8.59 -21.29 -6.08
C GLN A 422 7.12 -20.92 -6.18
N ILE A 423 6.83 -19.74 -6.72
CA ILE A 423 5.47 -19.27 -6.95
C ILE A 423 5.19 -19.03 -8.43
N PHE A 424 3.92 -18.80 -8.76
CA PHE A 424 3.45 -18.43 -10.10
C PHE A 424 4.00 -19.34 -11.22
N PRO A 425 3.68 -20.64 -11.19
CA PRO A 425 4.21 -21.59 -12.16
C PRO A 425 3.74 -21.25 -13.57
N ALA A 426 4.63 -21.45 -14.55
CA ALA A 426 4.30 -21.48 -15.98
C ALA A 426 4.92 -22.72 -16.63
N LEU A 427 4.16 -23.52 -17.39
CA LEU A 427 4.64 -24.70 -18.11
C LEU A 427 4.99 -24.36 -19.56
N SER A 428 6.07 -24.95 -20.07
CA SER A 428 6.43 -24.83 -21.48
C SER A 428 5.43 -25.57 -22.38
N PRO A 429 5.23 -25.14 -23.65
CA PRO A 429 4.32 -25.80 -24.58
C PRO A 429 4.62 -27.29 -24.81
N ASP A 430 5.90 -27.68 -24.74
CA ASP A 430 6.33 -29.08 -24.86
C ASP A 430 6.29 -29.87 -23.53
N CYS A 431 5.86 -29.22 -22.44
CA CYS A 431 5.71 -29.79 -21.10
C CYS A 431 7.02 -30.39 -20.53
N LYS A 432 8.18 -29.92 -21.00
CA LYS A 432 9.50 -30.33 -20.47
C LYS A 432 10.03 -29.40 -19.40
N TRP A 433 9.57 -28.17 -19.36
CA TRP A 433 10.07 -27.13 -18.48
C TRP A 433 8.94 -26.47 -17.72
N PHE A 434 9.25 -25.94 -16.54
CA PHE A 434 8.44 -24.93 -15.90
C PHE A 434 9.29 -23.73 -15.50
N THR A 435 8.66 -22.58 -15.35
CA THR A 435 9.24 -21.41 -14.69
C THR A 435 8.51 -21.10 -13.40
N SER A 436 9.21 -20.44 -12.49
CA SER A 436 8.65 -19.93 -11.23
C SER A 436 9.40 -18.67 -10.80
N GLN A 437 8.79 -17.88 -9.92
CA GLN A 437 9.44 -16.75 -9.26
C GLN A 437 9.89 -17.15 -7.85
N ASP A 438 11.07 -16.68 -7.44
CA ASP A 438 11.54 -16.81 -6.06
C ASP A 438 11.23 -15.56 -5.20
N GLN A 439 11.52 -15.64 -3.90
CA GLN A 439 11.30 -14.56 -2.94
C GLN A 439 12.15 -13.30 -3.19
N THR A 440 13.16 -13.37 -4.07
CA THR A 440 13.94 -12.20 -4.50
C THR A 440 13.32 -11.52 -5.71
N GLY A 441 12.36 -12.18 -6.37
CA GLY A 441 11.79 -11.77 -7.66
C GLY A 441 12.59 -12.28 -8.86
N ALA A 442 13.52 -13.22 -8.70
CA ALA A 442 14.22 -13.84 -9.81
C ALA A 442 13.32 -14.86 -10.50
N THR A 443 13.44 -15.00 -11.83
CA THR A 443 12.71 -16.02 -12.59
C THR A 443 13.60 -17.21 -12.87
N HIS A 444 13.14 -18.37 -12.43
CA HIS A 444 13.78 -19.67 -12.57
C HIS A 444 13.20 -20.43 -13.76
N LEU A 445 14.03 -21.28 -14.38
CA LEU A 445 13.66 -22.24 -15.40
C LEU A 445 14.15 -23.62 -14.94
N THR A 446 13.20 -24.54 -14.77
CA THR A 446 13.44 -25.87 -14.20
C THR A 446 13.02 -26.96 -15.19
N GLU A 447 13.89 -27.95 -15.41
CA GLU A 447 13.60 -29.13 -16.22
C GLU A 447 12.77 -30.14 -15.42
N ILE A 448 11.57 -30.48 -15.90
CA ILE A 448 10.63 -31.34 -15.18
C ILE A 448 11.17 -32.77 -15.01
N ALA A 449 11.91 -33.28 -16.00
CA ALA A 449 12.38 -34.66 -15.99
C ALA A 449 13.53 -34.89 -15.00
N THR A 450 14.40 -33.89 -14.81
CA THR A 450 15.64 -34.02 -14.03
C THR A 450 15.64 -33.20 -12.73
N GLY A 451 14.73 -32.24 -12.61
CA GLY A 451 14.70 -31.26 -11.52
C GLY A 451 15.79 -30.18 -11.64
N LYS A 452 16.58 -30.17 -12.72
CA LYS A 452 17.66 -29.20 -12.91
C LYS A 452 17.10 -27.79 -13.05
N ASP A 453 17.58 -26.89 -12.20
CA ASP A 453 17.11 -25.51 -12.10
C ASP A 453 18.18 -24.49 -12.51
N SER A 454 17.74 -23.36 -13.08
CA SER A 454 18.62 -22.22 -13.39
C SER A 454 17.87 -20.89 -13.46
N ILE A 455 18.52 -19.80 -13.06
CA ILE A 455 17.97 -18.45 -13.21
C ILE A 455 18.05 -18.02 -14.68
N VAL A 456 16.89 -17.70 -15.26
CA VAL A 456 16.73 -17.20 -16.63
C VAL A 456 16.55 -15.68 -16.68
N ALA A 457 15.98 -15.08 -15.64
CA ALA A 457 15.95 -13.63 -15.46
C ALA A 457 16.32 -13.23 -14.01
N PRO A 458 17.20 -12.24 -13.80
CA PRO A 458 17.52 -11.70 -12.49
C PRO A 458 16.28 -11.12 -11.78
N ALA A 459 16.44 -10.89 -10.48
CA ALA A 459 15.45 -10.25 -9.64
C ALA A 459 14.98 -8.91 -10.22
N THR A 460 13.66 -8.76 -10.32
CA THR A 460 13.00 -7.45 -10.47
C THR A 460 12.06 -7.24 -9.29
N PHE A 461 11.64 -5.99 -9.05
CA PHE A 461 10.79 -5.70 -7.88
C PHE A 461 9.38 -6.24 -8.12
N PHE A 462 9.04 -7.42 -7.58
CA PHE A 462 7.73 -8.10 -7.69
C PHE A 462 7.24 -8.34 -9.13
N PRO A 463 7.91 -9.20 -9.92
CA PRO A 463 7.43 -9.58 -11.24
C PRO A 463 6.19 -10.47 -11.17
N GLY A 464 5.44 -10.48 -12.27
CA GLY A 464 4.31 -11.36 -12.50
C GLY A 464 4.65 -12.78 -12.90
N ARG A 465 3.60 -13.59 -13.06
CA ARG A 465 3.69 -14.92 -13.66
C ARG A 465 4.27 -14.84 -15.08
N ALA A 466 5.28 -15.65 -15.36
CA ALA A 466 5.86 -15.72 -16.70
C ALA A 466 4.93 -16.44 -17.69
N SER A 467 5.09 -16.18 -18.98
CA SER A 467 4.40 -16.91 -20.05
C SER A 467 5.36 -17.31 -21.17
N PHE A 468 5.28 -18.56 -21.61
CA PHE A 468 6.11 -19.06 -22.72
C PHE A 468 5.50 -18.71 -24.08
N SER A 469 6.33 -18.18 -24.96
CA SER A 469 6.06 -18.17 -26.40
C SER A 469 5.84 -19.58 -26.93
N ILE A 470 5.07 -19.73 -28.02
CA ILE A 470 4.70 -21.05 -28.56
C ILE A 470 5.92 -21.89 -29.00
N ASN A 471 7.01 -21.22 -29.39
CA ASN A 471 8.25 -21.86 -29.80
C ASN A 471 9.13 -22.30 -28.60
N GLY A 472 8.75 -21.91 -27.38
CA GLY A 472 9.45 -22.26 -26.14
C GLY A 472 10.78 -21.54 -25.91
N LYS A 473 11.10 -20.46 -26.67
CA LYS A 473 12.39 -19.75 -26.60
C LYS A 473 12.33 -18.41 -25.89
N THR A 474 11.16 -17.79 -25.82
CA THR A 474 10.95 -16.48 -25.19
C THR A 474 9.96 -16.60 -24.03
N LEU A 475 10.26 -15.91 -22.92
CA LEU A 475 9.33 -15.64 -21.83
C LEU A 475 8.82 -14.20 -21.91
N ALA A 476 7.55 -13.97 -21.58
CA ALA A 476 7.00 -12.64 -21.29
C ALA A 476 6.65 -12.55 -19.81
N ILE A 477 6.97 -11.42 -19.17
CA ILE A 477 6.78 -11.19 -17.73
C ILE A 477 6.29 -9.75 -17.52
N ALA A 478 5.23 -9.53 -16.75
CA ALA A 478 4.85 -8.18 -16.34
C ALA A 478 5.74 -7.71 -15.18
N THR A 479 6.37 -6.54 -15.29
CA THR A 479 7.23 -5.99 -14.22
C THR A 479 7.29 -4.47 -14.29
N ILE A 480 7.70 -3.83 -13.19
CA ILE A 480 7.71 -2.38 -13.05
C ILE A 480 8.84 -1.74 -13.88
N HIS A 481 8.50 -0.74 -14.68
CA HIS A 481 9.44 0.10 -15.42
C HIS A 481 9.33 1.56 -14.94
N PRO A 482 10.19 2.00 -14.01
CA PRO A 482 10.18 3.37 -13.49
C PRO A 482 10.47 4.40 -14.59
N TYR A 483 9.80 5.57 -14.54
CA TYR A 483 10.06 6.64 -15.51
C TYR A 483 11.40 7.35 -15.29
N THR A 484 11.86 7.42 -14.03
CA THR A 484 13.05 8.19 -13.65
C THR A 484 13.87 7.48 -12.59
N LYS A 485 15.03 8.06 -12.24
CA LYS A 485 15.76 7.63 -11.06
C LYS A 485 15.33 8.37 -9.79
N ARG A 486 14.80 9.59 -9.86
CA ARG A 486 14.33 10.33 -8.68
C ARG A 486 13.11 9.70 -8.00
N PHE A 487 12.14 9.21 -8.78
CA PHE A 487 10.91 8.59 -8.29
C PHE A 487 10.81 7.13 -8.74
N ARG A 488 10.16 6.30 -7.94
CA ARG A 488 10.11 4.84 -8.17
C ARG A 488 8.95 4.41 -9.06
N GLU A 489 7.93 5.27 -9.16
CA GLU A 489 6.70 5.03 -9.88
C GLU A 489 6.92 5.03 -11.40
N GLY A 490 6.16 4.19 -12.09
CA GLY A 490 6.24 3.98 -13.53
C GLY A 490 5.03 3.21 -14.04
N THR A 491 5.24 2.38 -15.06
CA THR A 491 4.21 1.49 -15.61
C THR A 491 4.57 0.02 -15.39
N SER A 492 3.55 -0.83 -15.24
CA SER A 492 3.73 -2.28 -15.34
C SER A 492 3.85 -2.65 -16.81
N ASP A 493 5.09 -2.81 -17.27
CA ASP A 493 5.46 -3.11 -18.66
C ASP A 493 5.71 -4.60 -18.89
N ILE A 494 5.82 -5.00 -20.16
CA ILE A 494 6.10 -6.37 -20.60
C ILE A 494 7.61 -6.52 -20.83
N LEU A 495 8.26 -7.34 -20.01
CA LEU A 495 9.64 -7.76 -20.16
C LEU A 495 9.70 -9.08 -20.94
N LEU A 496 10.35 -9.07 -22.09
CA LEU A 496 10.70 -10.27 -22.83
C LEU A 496 12.07 -10.78 -22.43
N VAL A 497 12.19 -12.09 -22.23
CA VAL A 497 13.45 -12.76 -21.90
C VAL A 497 13.69 -13.88 -22.90
N ASP A 498 14.77 -13.76 -23.68
CA ASP A 498 15.26 -14.88 -24.50
C ASP A 498 15.91 -15.92 -23.58
N ILE A 499 15.41 -17.14 -23.58
CA ILE A 499 15.79 -18.18 -22.62
C ILE A 499 17.25 -18.61 -22.81
N ALA A 500 17.72 -18.68 -24.05
CA ALA A 500 19.05 -19.20 -24.35
C ALA A 500 20.15 -18.17 -24.03
N THR A 501 19.92 -16.91 -24.38
CA THR A 501 20.89 -15.81 -24.26
C THR A 501 20.70 -15.00 -22.98
N LYS A 502 19.56 -15.15 -22.30
CA LYS A 502 19.11 -14.34 -21.15
C LYS A 502 18.94 -12.85 -21.48
N LYS A 503 18.89 -12.50 -22.77
CA LYS A 503 18.70 -11.12 -23.21
C LYS A 503 17.29 -10.64 -22.84
N GLN A 504 17.23 -9.43 -22.27
CA GLN A 504 15.99 -8.76 -21.89
C GLN A 504 15.60 -7.68 -22.89
N THR A 505 14.30 -7.51 -23.16
CA THR A 505 13.78 -6.40 -23.98
C THR A 505 12.43 -5.93 -23.44
N TRP A 506 12.27 -4.62 -23.28
CA TRP A 506 11.09 -4.00 -22.69
C TRP A 506 10.08 -3.55 -23.75
N HIS A 507 8.80 -3.80 -23.48
CA HIS A 507 7.70 -3.38 -24.32
C HIS A 507 6.56 -2.80 -23.47
N LYS A 508 6.00 -1.68 -23.90
CA LYS A 508 4.82 -1.07 -23.27
C LYS A 508 3.55 -1.77 -23.76
N PRO A 509 2.54 -2.01 -22.91
CA PRO A 509 1.25 -2.54 -23.34
C PRO A 509 0.51 -1.56 -24.27
N ALA A 510 0.58 -0.26 -23.93
CA ALA A 510 0.23 0.86 -24.80
C ALA A 510 0.97 2.13 -24.28
N PRO A 511 1.04 3.23 -25.05
CA PRO A 511 1.65 4.47 -24.57
C PRO A 511 0.98 4.97 -23.29
N PHE A 512 1.76 5.13 -22.21
CA PHE A 512 1.31 5.65 -20.91
C PHE A 512 0.26 4.79 -20.18
N GLU A 513 0.09 3.54 -20.59
CA GLU A 513 -0.79 2.58 -19.94
C GLU A 513 0.02 1.46 -19.29
N SER A 514 -0.61 0.75 -18.36
CA SER A 514 0.00 -0.36 -17.61
C SER A 514 -0.81 -1.65 -17.76
N VAL A 515 -0.14 -2.80 -17.66
CA VAL A 515 -0.83 -4.04 -17.26
C VAL A 515 -1.45 -3.80 -15.87
N THR A 516 -2.73 -4.11 -15.72
CA THR A 516 -3.57 -3.65 -14.59
C THR A 516 -3.00 -4.08 -13.23
N THR A 517 -2.72 -5.37 -13.06
CA THR A 517 -1.91 -5.90 -11.96
C THR A 517 -0.80 -6.79 -12.51
N ARG A 518 0.26 -7.02 -11.75
CA ARG A 518 1.35 -7.91 -12.21
C ARG A 518 1.10 -9.38 -11.92
N THR A 519 0.24 -9.72 -10.97
CA THR A 519 0.14 -11.09 -10.45
C THR A 519 -0.53 -12.06 -11.43
N GLU A 520 -1.78 -11.79 -11.83
CA GLU A 520 -2.59 -12.73 -12.63
C GLU A 520 -3.05 -12.16 -13.98
N ASP A 521 -2.90 -10.86 -14.23
CA ASP A 521 -3.49 -10.18 -15.40
C ASP A 521 -2.69 -10.31 -16.70
N GLY A 522 -1.74 -11.24 -16.74
CA GLY A 522 -0.87 -11.50 -17.89
C GLY A 522 0.43 -10.67 -17.87
N PRO A 523 1.19 -10.67 -18.98
CA PRO A 523 0.83 -11.19 -20.30
C PRO A 523 0.81 -12.71 -20.41
N ILE A 524 -0.12 -13.24 -21.22
CA ILE A 524 -0.22 -14.66 -21.57
C ILE A 524 -0.16 -14.87 -23.08
N TYR A 525 0.76 -15.68 -23.60
CA TYR A 525 0.80 -16.01 -25.01
C TYR A 525 -0.40 -16.86 -25.42
N SER A 526 -0.97 -16.55 -26.59
CA SER A 526 -1.94 -17.43 -27.24
C SER A 526 -1.27 -18.73 -27.68
N PRO A 527 -1.92 -19.90 -27.52
CA PRO A 527 -1.45 -21.17 -28.07
C PRO A 527 -1.28 -21.17 -29.59
N THR A 528 -1.87 -20.19 -30.29
CA THR A 528 -1.68 -20.03 -31.74
C THR A 528 -0.34 -19.38 -32.11
N GLY A 529 0.37 -18.78 -31.14
CA GLY A 529 1.64 -18.08 -31.36
C GLY A 529 1.53 -16.75 -32.12
N LYS A 530 0.35 -16.14 -32.20
CA LYS A 530 0.08 -14.94 -33.02
C LYS A 530 -0.20 -13.69 -32.21
N GLU A 531 -0.49 -13.84 -30.93
CA GLU A 531 -0.76 -12.73 -30.01
C GLU A 531 -0.47 -13.15 -28.57
N MET A 532 -0.48 -12.16 -27.67
CA MET A 532 -0.60 -12.34 -26.23
C MET A 532 -1.84 -11.60 -25.71
N ALA A 533 -2.42 -12.04 -24.60
CA ALA A 533 -3.49 -11.35 -23.90
C ALA A 533 -3.03 -10.81 -22.54
N PHE A 534 -3.63 -9.72 -22.09
CA PHE A 534 -3.42 -9.14 -20.76
C PHE A 534 -4.58 -8.21 -20.42
N VAL A 535 -4.69 -7.81 -19.15
CA VAL A 535 -5.66 -6.81 -18.70
C VAL A 535 -5.01 -5.44 -18.66
N MET A 536 -5.64 -4.47 -19.28
CA MET A 536 -5.25 -3.06 -19.24
C MET A 536 -6.52 -2.23 -19.05
N SER A 537 -6.47 -1.21 -18.19
CA SER A 537 -7.65 -0.45 -17.79
C SER A 537 -8.83 -1.33 -17.31
N ASP A 538 -8.54 -2.43 -16.61
CA ASP A 538 -9.50 -3.43 -16.11
C ASP A 538 -10.35 -4.12 -17.21
N VAL A 539 -9.92 -4.07 -18.47
CA VAL A 539 -10.57 -4.81 -19.56
C VAL A 539 -9.54 -5.69 -20.29
N LEU A 540 -10.02 -6.74 -20.94
CA LEU A 540 -9.17 -7.71 -21.62
C LEU A 540 -8.68 -7.13 -22.96
N TYR A 541 -7.39 -7.17 -23.20
CA TYR A 541 -6.75 -6.81 -24.47
C TYR A 541 -6.03 -8.01 -25.09
N THR A 542 -5.88 -8.01 -26.41
CA THR A 542 -4.90 -8.84 -27.11
C THR A 542 -3.95 -7.99 -27.93
N MET A 543 -2.69 -8.42 -28.04
CA MET A 543 -1.63 -7.72 -28.78
C MET A 543 -0.93 -8.70 -29.72
N PRO A 544 -0.85 -8.40 -31.04
CA PRO A 544 -0.16 -9.25 -32.00
C PRO A 544 1.31 -9.46 -31.65
N VAL A 545 1.85 -10.65 -31.92
CA VAL A 545 3.28 -10.98 -31.75
C VAL A 545 3.86 -11.61 -33.01
N ASP A 546 5.17 -11.48 -33.18
CA ASP A 546 5.93 -12.15 -34.22
C ASP A 546 6.26 -13.62 -33.87
N GLU A 547 6.97 -14.31 -34.76
CA GLU A 547 7.36 -15.71 -34.58
C GLU A 547 8.28 -15.97 -33.36
N ASN A 548 8.92 -14.93 -32.84
CA ASN A 548 9.76 -14.96 -31.64
C ASN A 548 9.00 -14.56 -30.37
N GLY A 549 7.73 -14.16 -30.51
CA GLY A 549 6.89 -13.69 -29.40
C GLY A 549 7.01 -12.20 -29.12
N ALA A 550 7.77 -11.43 -29.92
CA ALA A 550 7.88 -10.00 -29.70
C ALA A 550 6.63 -9.27 -30.21
N PRO A 551 6.13 -8.24 -29.48
CA PRO A 551 5.02 -7.40 -29.93
C PRO A 551 5.22 -6.87 -31.36
N ALA A 552 4.23 -7.12 -32.22
CA ALA A 552 4.26 -6.81 -33.65
C ALA A 552 3.13 -5.86 -34.09
N GLY A 553 2.35 -5.33 -33.14
CA GLY A 553 1.23 -4.44 -33.40
C GLY A 553 0.69 -3.79 -32.13
N LYS A 554 -0.40 -3.03 -32.26
CA LYS A 554 -1.08 -2.39 -31.11
C LYS A 554 -1.96 -3.40 -30.38
N ALA A 555 -2.16 -3.16 -29.08
CA ALA A 555 -3.14 -3.88 -28.29
C ALA A 555 -4.56 -3.44 -28.66
N GLU A 556 -5.49 -4.40 -28.76
CA GLU A 556 -6.89 -4.17 -29.10
C GLU A 556 -7.80 -4.78 -28.02
N PRO A 557 -8.87 -4.08 -27.59
CA PRO A 557 -9.75 -4.58 -26.55
C PRO A 557 -10.59 -5.75 -27.08
N LEU A 558 -10.69 -6.79 -26.25
CA LEU A 558 -11.50 -7.99 -26.50
C LEU A 558 -12.82 -7.96 -25.72
N THR A 559 -12.84 -7.30 -24.57
CA THR A 559 -14.03 -7.08 -23.73
C THR A 559 -14.21 -5.59 -23.41
N ASN A 560 -15.35 -5.24 -22.82
CA ASN A 560 -15.66 -3.89 -22.32
C ASN A 560 -16.15 -3.92 -20.88
N GLU A 561 -15.84 -5.00 -20.16
CA GLU A 561 -16.22 -5.24 -18.77
C GLU A 561 -15.00 -5.65 -17.96
N VAL A 562 -15.10 -5.44 -16.63
CA VAL A 562 -14.07 -5.85 -15.66
C VAL A 562 -13.60 -7.26 -15.98
N THR A 563 -12.30 -7.42 -16.21
CA THR A 563 -11.67 -8.68 -16.54
C THR A 563 -10.43 -8.85 -15.69
N ASP A 564 -10.29 -10.00 -15.03
CA ASP A 564 -9.08 -10.35 -14.28
C ASP A 564 -8.66 -11.79 -14.62
N ALA A 565 -7.37 -12.09 -14.45
CA ALA A 565 -6.83 -13.45 -14.56
C ALA A 565 -7.25 -14.22 -15.84
N PRO A 566 -6.99 -13.69 -17.05
CA PRO A 566 -7.35 -14.37 -18.29
C PRO A 566 -6.58 -15.68 -18.47
N THR A 567 -7.16 -16.67 -19.17
CA THR A 567 -6.50 -17.95 -19.50
C THR A 567 -7.09 -18.59 -20.75
N TYR A 568 -6.24 -19.13 -21.62
CA TYR A 568 -6.62 -19.73 -22.91
C TYR A 568 -6.98 -21.21 -22.79
N ASN A 569 -7.87 -21.70 -23.67
CA ASN A 569 -7.91 -23.12 -23.99
C ASN A 569 -6.84 -23.47 -25.04
N GLY A 570 -6.59 -24.76 -25.29
CA GLY A 570 -5.42 -25.25 -26.02
C GLY A 570 -5.34 -24.92 -27.51
N ASP A 571 -6.48 -24.65 -28.17
CA ASP A 571 -6.50 -24.16 -29.56
C ASP A 571 -6.57 -22.62 -29.66
N GLY A 572 -6.61 -21.95 -28.51
CA GLY A 572 -6.75 -20.51 -28.39
C GLY A 572 -8.09 -19.97 -28.90
N SER A 573 -9.12 -20.79 -29.14
CA SER A 573 -10.43 -20.30 -29.61
C SER A 573 -11.24 -19.60 -28.53
N LYS A 574 -10.93 -19.85 -27.24
CA LYS A 574 -11.65 -19.32 -26.08
C LYS A 574 -10.69 -18.78 -25.02
N LEU A 575 -11.17 -17.77 -24.30
CA LEU A 575 -10.54 -17.23 -23.11
C LEU A 575 -11.53 -17.28 -21.94
N LEU A 576 -11.08 -17.81 -20.81
CA LEU A 576 -11.77 -17.68 -19.52
C LEU A 576 -11.18 -16.50 -18.77
N TYR A 577 -11.99 -15.80 -17.99
CA TYR A 577 -11.56 -14.72 -17.10
C TYR A 577 -12.50 -14.59 -15.89
N LEU A 578 -12.02 -13.88 -14.87
CA LEU A 578 -12.82 -13.43 -13.73
C LEU A 578 -13.50 -12.10 -14.03
N ASN A 579 -14.72 -11.94 -13.54
CA ASN A 579 -15.49 -10.72 -13.58
C ASN A 579 -16.27 -10.61 -12.27
N ASN A 580 -15.81 -9.77 -11.34
CA ASN A 580 -16.52 -9.45 -10.10
C ASN A 580 -16.91 -10.71 -9.29
N GLY A 581 -15.96 -11.63 -9.09
CA GLY A 581 -16.18 -12.89 -8.36
C GLY A 581 -16.88 -14.00 -9.17
N LYS A 582 -17.02 -13.84 -10.48
CA LYS A 582 -17.66 -14.82 -11.37
C LYS A 582 -16.73 -15.21 -12.50
N LEU A 583 -16.88 -16.43 -12.99
CA LEU A 583 -16.18 -16.91 -14.18
C LEU A 583 -16.99 -16.61 -15.45
N LYS A 584 -16.30 -16.16 -16.50
CA LYS A 584 -16.86 -15.93 -17.82
C LYS A 584 -15.94 -16.46 -18.90
N LEU A 585 -16.54 -16.90 -20.00
CA LEU A 585 -15.86 -17.48 -21.15
C LEU A 585 -16.24 -16.69 -22.39
N ILE A 586 -15.25 -16.14 -23.10
CA ILE A 586 -15.42 -15.49 -24.39
C ILE A 586 -14.97 -16.41 -25.52
N ASP A 587 -15.84 -16.61 -26.51
CA ASP A 587 -15.48 -17.18 -27.80
C ASP A 587 -14.80 -16.11 -28.67
N ARG A 588 -13.53 -16.31 -29.04
CA ARG A 588 -12.72 -15.25 -29.66
C ARG A 588 -13.15 -14.90 -31.09
N LYS A 589 -13.82 -15.81 -31.80
CA LYS A 589 -14.28 -15.61 -33.17
C LYS A 589 -15.60 -14.85 -33.21
N SER A 590 -16.59 -15.30 -32.42
CA SER A 590 -17.92 -14.70 -32.37
C SER A 590 -18.03 -13.54 -31.39
N LYS A 591 -17.05 -13.39 -30.48
CA LYS A 591 -17.05 -12.44 -29.35
C LYS A 591 -18.20 -12.65 -28.37
N VAL A 592 -18.87 -13.80 -28.42
CA VAL A 592 -19.94 -14.14 -27.48
C VAL A 592 -19.34 -14.45 -26.11
N ILE A 593 -19.82 -13.76 -25.09
CA ILE A 593 -19.47 -13.99 -23.69
C ILE A 593 -20.54 -14.85 -23.03
N THR A 594 -20.13 -15.91 -22.36
CA THR A 594 -21.00 -16.84 -21.63
C THR A 594 -20.57 -16.97 -20.17
N PRO A 595 -21.51 -16.93 -19.21
CA PRO A 595 -21.18 -17.16 -17.81
C PRO A 595 -20.81 -18.63 -17.58
N VAL A 596 -19.81 -18.87 -16.74
CA VAL A 596 -19.46 -20.18 -16.21
C VAL A 596 -19.92 -20.22 -14.75
N ALA A 597 -21.07 -20.84 -14.50
CA ALA A 597 -21.71 -20.81 -13.19
C ALA A 597 -20.97 -21.70 -12.17
N VAL A 598 -20.75 -21.16 -10.97
CA VAL A 598 -20.11 -21.85 -9.85
C VAL A 598 -21.00 -21.76 -8.61
N SER A 599 -21.35 -22.90 -8.03
CA SER A 599 -22.09 -23.02 -6.78
C SER A 599 -21.18 -23.65 -5.71
N LEU A 600 -20.23 -22.86 -5.21
CA LEU A 600 -19.37 -23.21 -4.09
C LEU A 600 -19.80 -22.37 -2.88
N LYS A 601 -20.17 -23.02 -1.78
CA LYS A 601 -20.60 -22.36 -0.55
C LYS A 601 -19.75 -22.78 0.63
N TYR A 602 -19.51 -21.85 1.54
CA TYR A 602 -18.89 -22.11 2.85
C TYR A 602 -19.81 -21.63 3.97
N THR A 603 -19.60 -22.15 5.17
CA THR A 603 -20.30 -21.70 6.38
C THR A 603 -19.27 -21.15 7.35
N PRO A 604 -19.46 -19.93 7.91
CA PRO A 604 -18.56 -19.43 8.94
C PRO A 604 -18.44 -20.42 10.11
N GLU A 605 -17.20 -20.75 10.49
CA GLU A 605 -16.94 -21.62 11.62
C GLU A 605 -17.27 -20.88 12.93
N GLN A 606 -18.01 -21.55 13.82
CA GLN A 606 -18.32 -21.04 15.15
C GLN A 606 -18.36 -22.18 16.17
N PRO A 607 -17.72 -22.02 17.35
CA PRO A 607 -17.84 -23.00 18.42
C PRO A 607 -19.28 -23.05 18.95
N THR A 608 -19.70 -24.19 19.48
CA THR A 608 -21.00 -24.36 20.17
C THR A 608 -20.86 -24.62 21.66
N GLY A 609 -19.66 -24.91 22.15
CA GLY A 609 -19.37 -25.19 23.55
C GLY A 609 -19.19 -23.94 24.40
N SER A 610 -18.96 -24.16 25.70
CA SER A 610 -18.53 -23.11 26.63
C SER A 610 -17.09 -23.36 27.09
N THR A 611 -16.35 -22.28 27.31
CA THR A 611 -15.01 -22.30 27.91
C THR A 611 -14.99 -21.34 29.09
N VAL A 612 -14.51 -21.79 30.25
CA VAL A 612 -14.22 -20.95 31.41
C VAL A 612 -12.70 -20.80 31.50
N ILE A 613 -12.22 -19.57 31.53
CA ILE A 613 -10.81 -19.25 31.73
C ILE A 613 -10.67 -18.63 33.11
N HIS A 614 -10.04 -19.34 34.03
CA HIS A 614 -9.64 -18.80 35.32
C HIS A 614 -8.35 -18.00 35.14
N ALA A 615 -8.45 -16.68 35.17
CA ALA A 615 -7.37 -15.74 34.94
C ALA A 615 -6.80 -15.22 36.27
N GLY A 616 -5.51 -15.43 36.50
CA GLY A 616 -4.81 -14.84 37.66
C GLY A 616 -4.80 -13.31 37.58
N LYS A 617 -4.57 -12.77 36.38
CA LYS A 617 -4.78 -11.36 36.06
C LYS A 617 -5.65 -11.23 34.82
N PHE A 618 -6.51 -10.22 34.81
CA PHE A 618 -7.38 -9.90 33.69
C PHE A 618 -7.36 -8.40 33.42
N TRP A 619 -7.02 -8.03 32.20
CA TRP A 619 -7.15 -6.66 31.70
C TRP A 619 -8.22 -6.62 30.62
N LYS A 620 -9.20 -5.72 30.77
CA LYS A 620 -10.36 -5.66 29.87
C LYS A 620 -10.07 -5.10 28.47
N GLY A 621 -8.91 -4.47 28.26
CA GLY A 621 -8.55 -3.80 26.99
C GLY A 621 -8.59 -2.27 26.99
N SER A 622 -8.88 -1.64 28.14
CA SER A 622 -8.87 -0.19 28.25
C SER A 622 -8.59 0.28 29.68
N GLY A 623 -7.92 1.43 29.79
CA GLY A 623 -7.50 2.03 31.05
C GLY A 623 -6.47 1.23 31.83
N PRO A 624 -6.05 1.70 33.02
CA PRO A 624 -5.00 1.08 33.82
C PRO A 624 -5.48 -0.10 34.69
N ASP A 625 -6.79 -0.32 34.82
CA ASP A 625 -7.35 -1.19 35.86
C ASP A 625 -7.21 -2.68 35.51
N VAL A 626 -6.55 -3.43 36.40
CA VAL A 626 -6.41 -4.89 36.34
C VAL A 626 -7.34 -5.54 37.37
N GLN A 627 -8.08 -6.57 36.93
CA GLN A 627 -8.83 -7.44 37.83
C GLN A 627 -7.98 -8.68 38.15
N MET A 628 -8.04 -9.12 39.40
CA MET A 628 -7.30 -10.29 39.89
C MET A 628 -8.28 -11.43 40.11
N ASP A 629 -7.83 -12.66 39.84
CA ASP A 629 -8.53 -13.89 40.21
C ASP A 629 -9.99 -13.92 39.71
N VAL A 630 -10.16 -13.98 38.39
CA VAL A 630 -11.48 -13.92 37.73
C VAL A 630 -11.73 -15.11 36.81
N ASP A 631 -12.99 -15.50 36.67
CA ASP A 631 -13.47 -16.41 35.65
C ASP A 631 -14.04 -15.64 34.46
N VAL A 632 -13.47 -15.89 33.27
CA VAL A 632 -13.99 -15.43 31.98
C VAL A 632 -14.77 -16.58 31.35
N LEU A 633 -16.10 -16.47 31.30
CA LEU A 633 -16.97 -17.42 30.62
C LEU A 633 -17.18 -16.98 29.16
N VAL A 634 -16.78 -17.84 28.23
CA VAL A 634 -17.05 -17.74 26.79
C VAL A 634 -18.04 -18.83 26.41
N THR A 635 -19.09 -18.48 25.66
CA THR A 635 -20.02 -19.45 25.08
C THR A 635 -20.14 -19.19 23.58
N GLY A 636 -19.88 -20.22 22.79
CA GLY A 636 -19.72 -20.07 21.35
C GLY A 636 -18.58 -19.11 21.01
N ASN A 637 -18.91 -18.01 20.33
CA ASN A 637 -17.96 -16.97 19.91
C ASN A 637 -17.95 -15.72 20.80
N ARG A 638 -18.73 -15.65 21.90
CA ARG A 638 -18.88 -14.42 22.71
C ARG A 638 -18.55 -14.61 24.18
N VAL A 639 -18.02 -13.55 24.79
CA VAL A 639 -17.82 -13.41 26.23
C VAL A 639 -19.19 -13.23 26.90
N VAL A 640 -19.55 -14.13 27.81
CA VAL A 640 -20.84 -14.11 28.53
C VAL A 640 -20.71 -13.39 29.87
N SER A 641 -19.61 -13.60 30.58
CA SER A 641 -19.33 -12.88 31.83
C SER A 641 -17.86 -12.90 32.21
N VAL A 642 -17.46 -11.88 32.95
CA VAL A 642 -16.20 -11.82 33.72
C VAL A 642 -16.61 -11.59 35.17
N THR A 643 -16.26 -12.51 36.07
CA THR A 643 -16.64 -12.45 37.49
C THR A 643 -15.51 -12.94 38.38
N PRO A 644 -15.45 -12.55 39.67
CA PRO A 644 -14.48 -13.13 40.61
C PRO A 644 -14.51 -14.67 40.56
N HIS A 645 -13.34 -15.29 40.68
CA HIS A 645 -13.19 -16.74 40.57
C HIS A 645 -14.08 -17.46 41.60
N GLY A 646 -14.82 -18.47 41.13
CA GLY A 646 -15.74 -19.25 41.98
C GLY A 646 -17.04 -18.54 42.34
N ALA A 647 -17.27 -17.29 41.91
CA ALA A 647 -18.53 -16.58 42.17
C ALA A 647 -19.74 -17.19 41.44
N LYS A 648 -19.50 -17.99 40.39
CA LYS A 648 -20.52 -18.74 39.65
C LYS A 648 -20.05 -20.18 39.44
N PRO A 649 -20.97 -21.17 39.45
CA PRO A 649 -20.61 -22.54 39.11
C PRO A 649 -20.16 -22.64 37.65
N VAL A 650 -19.14 -23.46 37.39
CA VAL A 650 -18.71 -23.81 36.04
C VAL A 650 -19.86 -24.52 35.30
N PRO A 651 -20.29 -24.04 34.12
CA PRO A 651 -21.35 -24.70 33.36
C PRO A 651 -20.99 -26.15 33.03
N SER A 652 -21.96 -27.06 33.13
CA SER A 652 -21.77 -28.47 32.81
C SER A 652 -21.22 -28.64 31.39
N GLY A 653 -20.12 -29.39 31.23
CA GLY A 653 -19.48 -29.64 29.94
C GLY A 653 -18.64 -28.47 29.40
N ALA A 654 -18.48 -27.38 30.15
CA ALA A 654 -17.56 -26.31 29.78
C ALA A 654 -16.11 -26.80 29.87
N LYS A 655 -15.29 -26.41 28.89
CA LYS A 655 -13.83 -26.58 28.96
C LYS A 655 -13.29 -25.59 29.99
N VAL A 656 -12.48 -26.05 30.94
CA VAL A 656 -11.84 -25.17 31.92
C VAL A 656 -10.38 -24.98 31.53
N ILE A 657 -9.93 -23.72 31.52
CA ILE A 657 -8.55 -23.30 31.27
C ILE A 657 -8.03 -22.64 32.54
N GLU A 658 -7.01 -23.23 33.15
CA GLU A 658 -6.36 -22.70 34.33
C GLU A 658 -5.22 -21.77 33.92
N ALA A 659 -5.42 -20.47 34.10
CA ALA A 659 -4.46 -19.41 33.78
C ALA A 659 -4.14 -18.58 35.04
N SER A 660 -4.11 -19.23 36.21
CA SER A 660 -3.96 -18.62 37.55
C SER A 660 -2.65 -17.86 37.77
N ASN A 661 -1.62 -18.13 36.95
CA ASN A 661 -0.34 -17.39 36.97
C ASN A 661 -0.16 -16.47 35.76
N SER A 662 -1.11 -16.46 34.82
CA SER A 662 -1.02 -15.76 33.55
C SER A 662 -1.90 -14.51 33.54
N THR A 663 -1.69 -13.67 32.53
CA THR A 663 -2.55 -12.51 32.25
C THR A 663 -3.43 -12.79 31.04
N VAL A 664 -4.73 -12.54 31.17
CA VAL A 664 -5.70 -12.58 30.08
C VAL A 664 -6.02 -11.15 29.64
N LEU A 665 -5.94 -10.89 28.34
CA LEU A 665 -6.19 -9.59 27.73
C LEU A 665 -6.82 -9.77 26.33
N PRO A 666 -7.44 -8.73 25.73
CA PRO A 666 -7.93 -8.83 24.35
C PRO A 666 -6.78 -9.15 23.40
N GLY A 667 -7.11 -9.84 22.31
CA GLY A 667 -6.13 -10.10 21.27
C GLY A 667 -5.74 -8.83 20.52
N LEU A 668 -4.53 -8.83 19.98
CA LEU A 668 -3.91 -7.65 19.39
C LEU A 668 -4.40 -7.44 17.96
N TRP A 669 -4.51 -6.18 17.57
CA TRP A 669 -4.77 -5.73 16.20
C TRP A 669 -3.46 -5.33 15.52
N GLU A 670 -3.21 -5.90 14.35
CA GLU A 670 -2.29 -5.34 13.36
C GLU A 670 -3.12 -4.50 12.39
N ASN A 671 -2.97 -3.17 12.45
CA ASN A 671 -3.82 -2.27 11.68
C ASN A 671 -3.26 -1.91 10.30
N HIS A 672 -2.05 -2.35 9.97
CA HIS A 672 -1.44 -2.15 8.66
C HIS A 672 -0.66 -3.40 8.24
N SER A 673 -1.35 -4.30 7.55
CA SER A 673 -0.76 -5.50 6.98
C SER A 673 -1.04 -5.62 5.49
N HIS A 674 -0.20 -6.43 4.84
CA HIS A 674 -0.29 -6.85 3.44
C HIS A 674 -0.17 -8.38 3.39
N PRO A 675 -1.23 -9.13 3.74
CA PRO A 675 -1.12 -10.58 3.95
C PRO A 675 -0.95 -11.37 2.66
N ASN A 676 -1.42 -10.89 1.51
CA ASN A 676 -1.29 -11.56 0.20
C ASN A 676 -0.68 -10.71 -0.92
N SER A 677 0.05 -9.65 -0.58
CA SER A 677 0.76 -8.79 -1.54
C SER A 677 2.25 -8.66 -1.23
N ASP A 678 3.01 -8.09 -2.16
CA ASP A 678 4.43 -7.81 -1.99
C ASP A 678 5.26 -9.06 -1.62
N ASN A 679 6.01 -9.03 -0.51
CA ASN A 679 6.82 -10.15 -0.03
C ASN A 679 6.00 -11.24 0.70
N SER A 680 4.72 -11.02 1.00
CA SER A 680 3.96 -11.97 1.81
C SER A 680 3.52 -13.17 0.99
N ILE A 681 3.47 -13.00 -0.33
CA ILE A 681 3.05 -14.03 -1.28
C ILE A 681 3.89 -15.29 -1.22
N TYR A 682 5.05 -15.22 -0.57
CA TYR A 682 6.03 -16.29 -0.36
C TYR A 682 5.95 -16.94 1.04
N TYR A 683 4.94 -16.66 1.87
CA TYR A 683 4.85 -17.25 3.21
C TYR A 683 3.95 -18.50 3.28
N GLY A 684 3.05 -18.70 2.31
CA GLY A 684 2.00 -19.71 2.38
C GLY A 684 1.19 -19.65 3.68
N ASP A 685 0.83 -20.82 4.22
CA ASP A 685 0.01 -21.00 5.43
C ASP A 685 0.76 -20.54 6.71
N ARG A 686 2.07 -20.24 6.59
CA ARG A 686 2.86 -19.71 7.71
C ARG A 686 2.45 -18.30 8.10
N MET A 687 1.94 -17.48 7.17
CA MET A 687 1.70 -16.06 7.42
C MET A 687 0.67 -15.85 8.54
N GLY A 688 -0.53 -16.40 8.39
CA GLY A 688 -1.60 -16.29 9.39
C GLY A 688 -1.18 -16.87 10.74
N ARG A 689 -0.47 -18.00 10.74
CA ARG A 689 0.04 -18.67 11.95
C ARG A 689 1.08 -17.84 12.69
N LEU A 690 1.99 -17.19 11.97
CA LEU A 690 3.03 -16.36 12.56
C LEU A 690 2.40 -15.20 13.37
N TRP A 691 1.43 -14.50 12.79
CA TRP A 691 0.68 -13.45 13.49
C TRP A 691 0.01 -13.96 14.76
N MET A 692 -0.70 -15.09 14.65
CA MET A 692 -1.36 -15.69 15.81
C MET A 692 -0.36 -16.14 16.90
N ALA A 693 0.80 -16.68 16.55
CA ALA A 693 1.80 -17.12 17.53
C ALA A 693 2.35 -15.96 18.41
N TYR A 694 2.20 -14.72 17.93
CA TYR A 694 2.56 -13.48 18.62
C TYR A 694 1.34 -12.70 19.15
N GLY A 695 0.17 -13.35 19.23
CA GLY A 695 -1.00 -12.82 19.93
C GLY A 695 -1.87 -11.88 19.10
N ILE A 696 -1.64 -11.82 17.79
CA ILE A 696 -2.40 -10.96 16.89
C ILE A 696 -3.62 -11.75 16.39
N THR A 697 -4.80 -11.30 16.79
CA THR A 697 -6.09 -11.95 16.52
C THR A 697 -6.87 -11.25 15.43
N THR A 698 -6.45 -10.05 15.03
CA THR A 698 -7.15 -9.26 14.02
C THR A 698 -6.13 -8.55 13.12
N LEU A 699 -6.35 -8.67 11.81
CA LEU A 699 -5.60 -7.98 10.78
C LEU A 699 -6.53 -6.99 10.07
N ARG A 700 -6.03 -5.78 9.87
CA ARG A 700 -6.57 -4.83 8.89
C ARG A 700 -5.60 -4.76 7.72
N ASP A 701 -6.06 -5.26 6.60
CA ASP A 701 -5.34 -5.17 5.34
C ASP A 701 -5.49 -3.76 4.73
N MET A 702 -4.40 -3.23 4.16
CA MET A 702 -4.28 -1.86 3.67
C MET A 702 -3.94 -1.73 2.18
N ALA A 703 -3.75 -2.85 1.46
CA ALA A 703 -3.86 -3.00 -0.01
C ALA A 703 -3.47 -4.43 -0.38
N ASP A 704 -4.24 -5.13 -1.21
CA ASP A 704 -3.94 -6.53 -1.54
C ASP A 704 -4.48 -6.95 -2.92
N ASN A 705 -4.09 -8.13 -3.42
CA ASN A 705 -4.62 -8.73 -4.64
C ASN A 705 -6.06 -9.18 -4.41
N ALA A 706 -7.03 -8.66 -5.18
CA ALA A 706 -8.44 -8.72 -4.81
C ALA A 706 -8.96 -10.15 -4.56
N TYR A 707 -8.76 -11.06 -5.52
CA TYR A 707 -9.32 -12.40 -5.40
C TYR A 707 -8.60 -13.25 -4.36
N ARG A 708 -7.31 -13.01 -4.12
CA ARG A 708 -6.52 -13.73 -3.11
C ARG A 708 -6.88 -13.26 -1.70
N ALA A 709 -7.05 -11.96 -1.50
CA ALA A 709 -7.48 -11.39 -0.22
C ALA A 709 -8.89 -11.87 0.19
N VAL A 710 -9.81 -11.96 -0.77
CA VAL A 710 -11.15 -12.55 -0.52
C VAL A 710 -11.03 -14.04 -0.21
N GLU A 711 -10.24 -14.78 -0.97
CA GLU A 711 -10.03 -16.21 -0.76
C GLU A 711 -9.48 -16.51 0.65
N GLU A 712 -8.44 -15.78 1.09
CA GLU A 712 -7.85 -15.94 2.41
C GLU A 712 -8.84 -15.59 3.53
N LYS A 713 -9.57 -14.47 3.38
CA LYS A 713 -10.64 -14.09 4.32
C LYS A 713 -11.69 -15.19 4.44
N GLU A 714 -12.14 -15.76 3.33
CA GLU A 714 -13.11 -16.86 3.32
C GLU A 714 -12.54 -18.12 3.97
N ALA A 715 -11.27 -18.45 3.71
CA ALA A 715 -10.57 -19.59 4.29
C ALA A 715 -10.41 -19.49 5.82
N PHE A 716 -10.04 -18.32 6.35
CA PHE A 716 -9.98 -18.08 7.80
C PHE A 716 -11.37 -18.11 8.45
N VAL A 717 -12.38 -17.51 7.81
CA VAL A 717 -13.75 -17.50 8.34
C VAL A 717 -14.37 -18.89 8.34
N SER A 718 -14.06 -19.75 7.37
CA SER A 718 -14.59 -21.12 7.29
C SER A 718 -13.79 -22.14 8.09
N GLY A 719 -12.64 -21.76 8.65
CA GLY A 719 -11.71 -22.68 9.32
C GLY A 719 -10.88 -23.57 8.37
N ALA A 720 -10.87 -23.26 7.07
CA ALA A 720 -10.09 -24.01 6.08
C ALA A 720 -8.59 -23.66 6.10
N ALA A 721 -8.24 -22.52 6.67
CA ALA A 721 -6.89 -22.11 7.01
C ALA A 721 -6.84 -21.52 8.44
N VAL A 722 -5.66 -21.56 9.06
CA VAL A 722 -5.48 -21.02 10.42
C VAL A 722 -4.91 -19.61 10.33
N GLY A 723 -5.69 -18.63 10.77
CA GLY A 723 -5.23 -17.26 10.82
C GLY A 723 -6.10 -16.34 11.68
N PRO A 724 -5.68 -15.08 11.84
CA PRO A 724 -6.44 -14.08 12.56
C PRO A 724 -7.73 -13.71 11.79
N ARG A 725 -8.61 -12.95 12.45
CA ARG A 725 -9.73 -12.30 11.76
C ARG A 725 -9.18 -11.28 10.76
N LEU A 726 -9.45 -11.47 9.47
CA LEU A 726 -9.01 -10.55 8.42
C LEU A 726 -10.15 -9.61 7.98
N PHE A 727 -9.93 -8.30 8.11
CA PHE A 727 -10.69 -7.27 7.42
C PHE A 727 -9.95 -6.92 6.14
N ALA A 728 -10.45 -7.42 5.00
CA ALA A 728 -9.75 -7.41 3.73
C ALA A 728 -9.99 -6.13 2.94
N THR A 729 -8.99 -5.71 2.17
CA THR A 729 -9.12 -4.75 1.07
C THR A 729 -8.80 -5.42 -0.26
N GLY A 730 -9.21 -4.79 -1.36
CA GLY A 730 -8.74 -5.15 -2.69
C GLY A 730 -7.51 -4.34 -3.08
N GLU A 731 -7.27 -4.24 -4.38
CA GLU A 731 -6.16 -3.46 -4.92
C GLU A 731 -6.24 -1.99 -4.50
N ALA A 732 -5.07 -1.37 -4.35
CA ALA A 732 -5.01 0.06 -4.11
C ALA A 732 -5.33 0.81 -5.41
N VAL A 733 -6.36 1.67 -5.37
CA VAL A 733 -6.75 2.50 -6.52
C VAL A 733 -5.78 3.69 -6.60
N ASP A 734 -5.03 3.78 -7.70
CA ASP A 734 -3.98 4.78 -7.88
C ASP A 734 -4.12 5.56 -9.20
N GLY A 735 -3.23 6.53 -9.44
CA GLY A 735 -3.17 7.27 -10.70
C GLY A 735 -2.41 6.54 -11.81
N GLU A 736 -2.11 7.25 -12.91
CA GLU A 736 -1.44 6.72 -14.11
C GLU A 736 -0.11 6.00 -13.85
N ARG A 737 0.61 6.36 -12.78
CA ARG A 737 1.92 5.80 -12.44
C ARG A 737 1.83 5.00 -11.14
N VAL A 738 2.30 3.76 -11.15
CA VAL A 738 2.20 2.79 -10.04
C VAL A 738 3.56 2.26 -9.62
N TYR A 739 3.63 1.53 -8.50
CA TYR A 739 4.88 0.92 -8.03
C TYR A 739 4.74 -0.52 -7.53
N TYR A 740 3.71 -0.84 -6.76
CA TYR A 740 3.50 -2.17 -6.17
C TYR A 740 2.66 -3.06 -7.11
N PRO A 741 2.72 -4.41 -7.00
CA PRO A 741 2.14 -5.32 -7.99
C PRO A 741 0.62 -5.36 -8.01
N MET A 742 -0.03 -4.96 -6.92
CA MET A 742 -1.47 -4.92 -6.70
C MET A 742 -2.08 -3.51 -6.85
N MET A 743 -1.41 -2.57 -7.52
CA MET A 743 -1.92 -1.21 -7.70
C MET A 743 -2.63 -1.05 -9.03
N ILE A 744 -3.80 -0.41 -9.02
CA ILE A 744 -4.54 -0.11 -10.24
C ILE A 744 -4.10 1.24 -10.80
N ALA A 745 -3.43 1.21 -11.94
CA ALA A 745 -3.07 2.42 -12.69
C ALA A 745 -4.32 3.02 -13.34
N THR A 746 -5.00 3.94 -12.63
CA THR A 746 -6.26 4.51 -13.11
C THR A 746 -5.99 5.70 -14.02
N THR A 747 -6.32 5.57 -15.31
CA THR A 747 -6.10 6.61 -16.33
C THR A 747 -7.40 7.26 -16.81
N SER A 748 -8.56 6.74 -16.42
CA SER A 748 -9.87 7.30 -16.80
C SER A 748 -10.94 7.16 -15.73
N GLU A 749 -11.94 8.04 -15.76
CA GLU A 749 -13.10 7.94 -14.87
C GLU A 749 -13.92 6.67 -15.13
N ALA A 750 -13.96 6.17 -16.37
CA ALA A 750 -14.66 4.92 -16.68
C ALA A 750 -14.00 3.71 -15.99
N GLN A 751 -12.67 3.70 -15.91
CA GLN A 751 -11.90 2.71 -15.16
C GLN A 751 -12.15 2.84 -13.65
N LEU A 752 -12.09 4.07 -13.12
CA LEU A 752 -12.39 4.33 -11.71
C LEU A 752 -13.75 3.76 -11.27
N GLN A 753 -14.78 3.90 -12.11
CA GLN A 753 -16.10 3.34 -11.81
C GLN A 753 -16.15 1.81 -11.88
N ARG A 754 -15.39 1.18 -12.80
CA ARG A 754 -15.27 -0.28 -12.86
C ARG A 754 -14.61 -0.81 -11.60
N GLU A 755 -13.57 -0.15 -11.12
CA GLU A 755 -12.88 -0.53 -9.89
C GLU A 755 -13.78 -0.46 -8.66
N PHE A 756 -14.53 0.62 -8.50
CA PHE A 756 -15.52 0.73 -7.43
C PHE A 756 -16.59 -0.38 -7.50
N GLN A 757 -17.05 -0.72 -8.70
CA GLN A 757 -18.00 -1.82 -8.89
C GLN A 757 -17.41 -3.18 -8.55
N ARG A 758 -16.16 -3.43 -8.94
CA ARG A 758 -15.42 -4.66 -8.62
C ARG A 758 -15.27 -4.84 -7.12
N LEU A 759 -14.80 -3.79 -6.44
CA LEU A 759 -14.57 -3.82 -5.00
C LEU A 759 -15.87 -4.02 -4.21
N HIS A 760 -16.97 -3.38 -4.61
CA HIS A 760 -18.28 -3.61 -4.00
C HIS A 760 -18.82 -5.03 -4.27
N ALA A 761 -18.63 -5.57 -5.48
CA ALA A 761 -19.11 -6.91 -5.82
C ALA A 761 -18.40 -8.02 -5.05
N LEU A 762 -17.13 -7.80 -4.68
CA LEU A 762 -16.30 -8.73 -3.89
C LEU A 762 -16.46 -8.56 -2.37
N ASP A 763 -17.35 -7.68 -1.91
CA ASP A 763 -17.69 -7.48 -0.49
C ASP A 763 -16.46 -7.13 0.40
N PHE A 764 -15.58 -6.26 -0.09
CA PHE A 764 -14.43 -5.76 0.69
C PHE A 764 -14.87 -4.92 1.91
N ASP A 765 -13.98 -4.84 2.91
CA ASP A 765 -14.24 -4.19 4.20
C ASP A 765 -13.64 -2.79 4.28
N PHE A 766 -12.89 -2.39 3.26
CA PHE A 766 -12.08 -1.18 3.22
C PHE A 766 -11.73 -0.80 1.77
N LEU A 767 -11.45 0.49 1.52
CA LEU A 767 -10.97 1.00 0.24
C LEU A 767 -9.69 1.85 0.41
N LYS A 768 -8.60 1.41 -0.20
CA LYS A 768 -7.34 2.16 -0.23
C LYS A 768 -7.28 3.08 -1.46
N LEU A 769 -7.12 4.38 -1.21
CA LEU A 769 -6.99 5.41 -2.24
C LEU A 769 -5.56 5.95 -2.21
N TYR A 770 -4.77 5.64 -3.22
CA TYR A 770 -3.31 5.70 -3.13
C TYR A 770 -2.70 7.03 -3.59
N VAL A 771 -1.37 7.08 -3.55
CA VAL A 771 -0.51 8.27 -3.55
C VAL A 771 -0.64 9.11 -4.81
N ARG A 772 -0.80 8.51 -5.98
CA ARG A 772 -0.88 9.18 -7.29
C ARG A 772 -2.33 9.40 -7.76
N LEU A 773 -3.35 8.95 -7.02
CA LEU A 773 -4.74 9.25 -7.34
C LEU A 773 -5.04 10.76 -7.11
N PRO A 774 -5.58 11.50 -8.10
CA PRO A 774 -5.98 12.90 -7.91
C PRO A 774 -7.00 13.04 -6.77
N TYR A 775 -6.94 14.12 -5.99
CA TYR A 775 -7.84 14.26 -4.83
C TYR A 775 -9.31 14.44 -5.22
N SER A 776 -9.58 14.94 -6.42
CA SER A 776 -10.93 14.96 -6.98
C SER A 776 -11.51 13.56 -7.20
N TRP A 777 -10.67 12.57 -7.54
CA TRP A 777 -11.06 11.17 -7.68
C TRP A 777 -11.07 10.44 -6.34
N MET A 778 -10.14 10.78 -5.44
CA MET A 778 -10.16 10.30 -4.05
C MET A 778 -11.49 10.64 -3.37
N LYS A 779 -11.98 11.88 -3.53
CA LYS A 779 -13.30 12.29 -3.02
C LYS A 779 -14.45 11.43 -3.57
N LYS A 780 -14.41 11.04 -4.85
CA LYS A 780 -15.40 10.14 -5.45
C LYS A 780 -15.33 8.74 -4.83
N GLY A 781 -14.12 8.26 -4.54
CA GLY A 781 -13.90 7.00 -3.82
C GLY A 781 -14.42 7.02 -2.39
N ASP A 782 -14.15 8.10 -1.65
CA ASP A 782 -14.71 8.32 -0.30
C ASP A 782 -16.24 8.27 -0.34
N ASP A 783 -16.86 9.01 -1.26
CA ASP A 783 -18.31 9.03 -1.40
C ASP A 783 -18.90 7.66 -1.77
N PHE A 784 -18.23 6.89 -2.63
CA PHE A 784 -18.67 5.56 -3.00
C PHE A 784 -18.57 4.59 -1.81
N ALA A 785 -17.43 4.58 -1.12
CA ALA A 785 -17.19 3.73 0.04
C ALA A 785 -18.23 3.99 1.14
N HIS A 786 -18.52 5.26 1.45
CA HIS A 786 -19.47 5.62 2.51
C HIS A 786 -20.91 5.37 2.11
N ASN A 787 -21.32 5.78 0.90
CA ASN A 787 -22.74 5.80 0.52
C ASN A 787 -23.22 4.49 -0.12
N VAL A 788 -22.32 3.68 -0.68
CA VAL A 788 -22.66 2.43 -1.36
C VAL A 788 -22.18 1.22 -0.56
N MET A 789 -20.91 1.19 -0.15
CA MET A 789 -20.33 0.02 0.52
C MET A 789 -20.55 0.04 2.04
N GLY A 790 -20.67 1.22 2.65
CA GLY A 790 -20.72 1.39 4.10
C GLY A 790 -19.38 1.09 4.79
N VAL A 791 -18.25 1.32 4.11
CA VAL A 791 -16.90 1.03 4.61
C VAL A 791 -16.02 2.28 4.65
N GLN A 792 -14.93 2.22 5.41
CA GLN A 792 -13.97 3.32 5.53
C GLN A 792 -12.96 3.37 4.38
N THR A 793 -12.32 4.53 4.22
CA THR A 793 -11.21 4.76 3.30
C THR A 793 -9.94 5.23 4.02
N ALA A 794 -8.78 5.07 3.38
CA ALA A 794 -7.57 5.80 3.79
C ALA A 794 -6.64 6.07 2.62
N SER A 795 -5.74 7.02 2.87
CA SER A 795 -4.63 7.38 1.99
C SER A 795 -3.33 7.51 2.78
N HIS A 796 -2.27 8.02 2.14
CA HIS A 796 -1.01 8.39 2.79
C HIS A 796 -0.98 9.83 3.30
N TYR A 797 -2.07 10.59 3.14
CA TYR A 797 -2.05 12.03 3.32
C TYR A 797 -2.85 12.49 4.53
N LEU A 798 -2.33 13.51 5.23
CA LEU A 798 -3.04 14.22 6.29
C LEU A 798 -4.02 15.24 5.69
N LEU A 799 -3.50 16.17 4.90
CA LEU A 799 -4.30 17.07 4.09
C LEU A 799 -4.00 16.76 2.61
N PRO A 800 -5.05 16.65 1.78
CA PRO A 800 -6.43 17.08 1.98
C PRO A 800 -7.39 16.03 2.52
N ALA A 801 -6.94 14.83 2.91
CA ALA A 801 -7.77 13.79 3.53
C ALA A 801 -8.67 14.34 4.67
N VAL A 802 -8.11 15.19 5.54
CA VAL A 802 -8.84 15.91 6.59
C VAL A 802 -9.98 16.78 6.05
N ALA A 803 -9.79 17.44 4.90
CA ALA A 803 -10.73 18.38 4.30
C ALA A 803 -11.74 17.76 3.31
N ILE A 804 -11.44 16.58 2.75
CA ILE A 804 -12.30 15.95 1.72
C ILE A 804 -13.19 14.83 2.26
N GLY A 805 -12.92 14.33 3.48
CA GLY A 805 -13.78 13.34 4.13
C GLY A 805 -13.20 11.94 4.27
N ASN A 806 -11.96 11.71 3.86
CA ASN A 806 -11.25 10.45 4.01
C ASN A 806 -11.11 10.06 5.50
N ASP A 807 -11.27 8.78 5.87
CA ASP A 807 -11.40 8.36 7.28
C ASP A 807 -10.07 8.18 8.02
N GLY A 808 -8.99 7.94 7.30
CA GLY A 808 -7.71 7.59 7.90
C GLY A 808 -6.46 7.95 7.10
N MET A 809 -5.35 8.02 7.81
CA MET A 809 -4.01 8.10 7.23
C MET A 809 -3.22 6.86 7.63
N SER A 810 -2.74 6.10 6.65
CA SER A 810 -2.12 4.79 6.90
C SER A 810 -0.70 4.85 7.46
N HIS A 811 -0.08 6.04 7.48
CA HIS A 811 1.23 6.29 8.06
C HIS A 811 1.36 7.75 8.48
N VAL A 812 2.03 8.01 9.59
CA VAL A 812 2.54 9.37 9.90
C VAL A 812 3.64 9.81 8.94
N SER A 813 4.37 8.85 8.40
CA SER A 813 5.48 9.07 7.48
C SER A 813 5.47 7.98 6.42
N ALA A 814 5.13 8.35 5.20
CA ALA A 814 5.20 7.45 4.05
C ALA A 814 5.66 8.20 2.80
N THR A 815 5.68 7.47 1.71
CA THR A 815 5.93 8.07 0.40
C THR A 815 4.85 9.10 0.09
N ALA A 816 5.29 10.27 -0.35
CA ALA A 816 4.45 11.33 -0.88
C ALA A 816 4.90 11.64 -2.31
N ARG A 817 3.95 11.81 -3.23
CA ARG A 817 4.25 12.11 -4.65
C ARG A 817 5.01 13.43 -4.86
N THR A 818 5.00 14.31 -3.88
CA THR A 818 5.71 15.60 -3.85
C THR A 818 7.21 15.44 -3.60
N GLY A 819 7.68 14.30 -3.09
CA GLY A 819 9.07 14.07 -2.67
C GLY A 819 9.36 14.44 -1.21
N TRP A 820 8.34 14.92 -0.48
CA TRP A 820 8.34 15.30 0.94
C TRP A 820 6.88 15.27 1.46
N ALA A 821 6.66 15.21 2.77
CA ALA A 821 5.31 15.04 3.35
C ALA A 821 4.89 16.20 4.26
N TYR A 822 3.61 16.56 4.29
CA TYR A 822 3.07 17.55 5.23
C TYR A 822 2.88 17.01 6.66
N SER A 823 2.99 15.69 6.85
CA SER A 823 2.83 15.04 8.15
C SER A 823 4.15 14.96 8.94
N ARG A 824 5.31 15.09 8.28
CA ARG A 824 6.61 14.95 8.92
C ARG A 824 7.73 15.59 8.08
N SER A 825 8.64 16.32 8.72
CA SER A 825 9.85 16.85 8.07
C SER A 825 10.82 15.74 7.67
N LEU A 826 11.73 16.03 6.73
CA LEU A 826 12.76 15.07 6.31
C LEU A 826 13.68 14.63 7.45
N THR A 827 13.84 15.49 8.47
CA THR A 827 14.60 15.14 9.67
C THR A 827 13.77 14.45 10.75
N GLY A 828 12.47 14.31 10.52
CA GLY A 828 11.61 13.43 11.28
C GLY A 828 10.75 14.10 12.35
N PHE A 829 10.61 15.44 12.34
CA PHE A 829 9.69 16.16 13.23
C PHE A 829 8.27 16.27 12.66
N SER A 830 7.28 16.18 13.54
CA SER A 830 5.88 16.55 13.25
C SER A 830 5.49 17.66 14.22
N TYR A 831 5.19 18.85 13.70
CA TYR A 831 4.89 20.03 14.51
C TYR A 831 3.44 20.05 15.00
N SER A 832 3.04 21.11 15.72
CA SER A 832 1.72 21.16 16.35
C SER A 832 0.56 21.12 15.36
N ASP A 833 0.75 21.53 14.11
CA ASP A 833 -0.25 21.42 13.04
C ASP A 833 -0.65 19.97 12.78
N VAL A 834 0.33 19.07 12.67
CA VAL A 834 0.09 17.64 12.44
C VAL A 834 -0.66 17.05 13.64
N GLN A 835 -0.11 17.24 14.85
CA GLN A 835 -0.72 16.69 16.07
C GLN A 835 -2.15 17.20 16.29
N GLN A 836 -2.40 18.48 15.97
CA GLN A 836 -3.71 19.09 16.12
C GLN A 836 -4.69 18.60 15.05
N LEU A 837 -4.28 18.56 13.78
CA LEU A 837 -5.14 18.08 12.69
C LEU A 837 -5.52 16.62 12.88
N GLU A 838 -4.58 15.76 13.26
CA GLU A 838 -4.87 14.34 13.54
C GLU A 838 -5.81 14.17 14.74
N ALA A 839 -5.57 14.89 15.84
CA ALA A 839 -6.40 14.77 17.04
C ALA A 839 -7.81 15.37 16.88
N GLU A 840 -7.91 16.53 16.24
CA GLU A 840 -9.15 17.31 16.20
C GLU A 840 -10.05 16.98 15.02
N SER A 841 -9.51 16.39 13.95
CA SER A 841 -10.29 16.01 12.77
C SER A 841 -11.19 14.80 13.03
N GLY A 842 -10.83 13.92 13.96
CA GLY A 842 -11.49 12.63 14.17
C GLY A 842 -11.13 11.55 13.13
N MET A 843 -10.14 11.83 12.28
CA MET A 843 -9.46 10.84 11.44
C MET A 843 -8.63 9.90 12.32
N TRP A 844 -8.43 8.65 11.91
CA TRP A 844 -7.47 7.76 12.55
C TRP A 844 -6.11 7.78 11.82
N THR A 845 -5.01 7.64 12.56
CA THR A 845 -3.65 7.50 11.99
C THR A 845 -3.00 6.21 12.49
N ILE A 846 -2.21 5.55 11.63
CA ILE A 846 -1.44 4.36 12.02
C ILE A 846 0.02 4.70 12.36
N SER A 847 0.50 4.15 13.48
CA SER A 847 1.88 4.18 13.95
C SER A 847 2.72 3.09 13.27
N THR A 848 3.06 3.26 12.00
CA THR A 848 3.92 2.33 11.26
C THR A 848 5.40 2.63 11.49
N LEU A 849 5.97 2.05 12.54
CA LEU A 849 7.38 2.23 12.90
C LEU A 849 8.32 1.47 11.94
N LEU A 850 8.53 2.02 10.75
CA LEU A 850 9.42 1.49 9.69
C LEU A 850 10.91 1.67 10.03
N ASN A 851 11.36 1.13 11.16
CA ASN A 851 12.75 1.23 11.61
C ASN A 851 13.22 0.00 12.38
N GLN A 852 13.64 -1.03 11.63
CA GLN A 852 14.08 -2.31 12.18
C GLN A 852 15.34 -2.20 13.05
N SER A 853 16.14 -1.13 12.95
CA SER A 853 17.37 -0.99 13.76
C SER A 853 17.08 -0.93 15.26
N ILE A 854 15.84 -0.58 15.66
CA ILE A 854 15.43 -0.54 17.07
C ILE A 854 15.46 -1.92 17.74
N ILE A 855 15.49 -3.02 16.97
CA ILE A 855 15.67 -4.37 17.50
C ILE A 855 16.99 -4.52 18.29
N GLY A 856 17.99 -3.66 18.05
CA GLY A 856 19.23 -3.62 18.81
C GLY A 856 19.01 -3.37 20.32
N ASN A 857 17.88 -2.74 20.69
CA ASN A 857 17.49 -2.55 22.10
C ASN A 857 16.88 -3.81 22.74
N TRP A 858 16.40 -4.75 21.92
CA TRP A 858 15.76 -5.99 22.36
C TRP A 858 16.24 -7.20 21.52
N PRO A 859 17.56 -7.47 21.47
CA PRO A 859 18.13 -8.44 20.53
C PRO A 859 17.62 -9.87 20.73
N ALA A 860 17.21 -10.22 21.96
CA ALA A 860 16.66 -11.54 22.29
C ALA A 860 15.34 -11.85 21.56
N MET A 861 14.63 -10.85 21.02
CA MET A 861 13.43 -11.09 20.19
C MET A 861 13.76 -11.92 18.94
N ALA A 862 14.96 -11.77 18.38
CA ALA A 862 15.40 -12.52 17.21
C ALA A 862 15.77 -13.99 17.53
N ASP A 863 15.84 -14.35 18.80
CA ASP A 863 16.19 -15.71 19.27
C ASP A 863 14.95 -16.50 19.73
N ASP A 864 13.76 -15.90 19.62
CA ASP A 864 12.49 -16.57 19.93
C ASP A 864 12.20 -17.69 18.92
N SER A 865 12.10 -18.92 19.42
CA SER A 865 11.87 -20.10 18.57
C SER A 865 10.53 -20.08 17.86
N ARG A 866 9.54 -19.31 18.32
CA ARG A 866 8.24 -19.18 17.64
C ARG A 866 8.38 -18.54 16.26
N TYR A 867 9.39 -17.69 16.06
CA TYR A 867 9.65 -17.09 14.73
C TYR A 867 10.16 -18.13 13.70
N ASN A 868 10.46 -19.37 14.11
CA ASN A 868 10.75 -20.47 13.18
C ASN A 868 9.54 -20.85 12.31
N ILE A 869 8.33 -20.37 12.65
CA ILE A 869 7.16 -20.45 11.77
C ILE A 869 7.39 -19.63 10.49
N ALA A 870 8.16 -18.54 10.53
CA ALA A 870 8.47 -17.77 9.33
C ALA A 870 9.31 -18.59 8.33
N PRO A 871 9.22 -18.32 7.02
CA PRO A 871 10.10 -18.93 6.05
C PRO A 871 11.60 -18.65 6.35
N PRO A 872 12.53 -19.51 5.87
CA PRO A 872 13.95 -19.39 6.22
C PRO A 872 14.59 -18.04 5.88
N TRP A 873 14.24 -17.43 4.74
CA TRP A 873 14.78 -16.12 4.35
C TRP A 873 14.27 -14.99 5.26
N GLU A 874 13.05 -15.10 5.77
CA GLU A 874 12.47 -14.12 6.67
C GLU A 874 13.10 -14.20 8.06
N LYS A 875 13.30 -15.42 8.57
CA LYS A 875 14.07 -15.66 9.78
C LYS A 875 15.49 -15.10 9.64
N ASN A 876 16.13 -15.30 8.49
CA ASN A 876 17.44 -14.75 8.22
C ASN A 876 17.42 -13.22 8.16
N ARG A 877 16.37 -12.59 7.59
CA ARG A 877 16.18 -11.14 7.60
C ARG A 877 16.14 -10.59 9.02
N LEU A 878 15.35 -11.18 9.90
CA LEU A 878 15.28 -10.82 11.32
C LEU A 878 16.64 -10.94 12.03
N VAL A 879 17.30 -12.09 11.89
CA VAL A 879 18.60 -12.36 12.55
C VAL A 879 19.69 -11.42 12.05
N ASN A 880 19.76 -11.20 10.74
CA ASN A 880 20.74 -10.29 10.13
C ASN A 880 20.49 -8.84 10.52
N GLY A 881 19.23 -8.40 10.51
CA GLY A 881 18.82 -7.07 10.97
C GLY A 881 19.24 -6.84 12.42
N ARG A 882 18.99 -7.82 13.30
CA ARG A 882 19.46 -7.78 14.70
C ARG A 882 20.97 -7.73 14.82
N ASN A 883 21.70 -8.58 14.09
CA ASN A 883 23.17 -8.60 14.15
C ASN A 883 23.76 -7.27 13.68
N ALA A 884 23.20 -6.67 12.63
CA ALA A 884 23.61 -5.37 12.11
C ALA A 884 23.33 -4.26 13.14
N ALA A 885 22.14 -4.24 13.75
CA ALA A 885 21.76 -3.25 14.74
C ALA A 885 22.62 -3.31 16.02
N VAL A 886 22.96 -4.52 16.50
CA VAL A 886 23.84 -4.70 17.67
C VAL A 886 25.29 -4.30 17.34
N LYS A 887 25.77 -4.66 16.15
CA LYS A 887 27.14 -4.34 15.72
C LYS A 887 27.33 -2.82 15.51
N ASN A 888 26.33 -2.16 14.92
CA ASN A 888 26.38 -0.75 14.54
C ASN A 888 25.16 0.00 15.09
N PRO A 889 25.09 0.26 16.41
CA PRO A 889 24.00 1.04 16.98
C PRO A 889 23.97 2.46 16.41
N SER A 890 22.78 2.97 16.11
CA SER A 890 22.58 4.26 15.43
C SER A 890 21.75 5.20 16.30
N THR A 891 22.41 6.19 16.92
CA THR A 891 21.72 7.25 17.69
C THR A 891 20.74 8.03 16.81
N ALA A 892 21.11 8.32 15.56
CA ALA A 892 20.24 9.00 14.62
C ALA A 892 18.96 8.19 14.30
N SER A 893 19.08 6.86 14.23
CA SER A 893 17.91 5.99 14.07
C SER A 893 17.02 6.04 15.32
N GLU A 894 17.61 6.02 16.52
CA GLU A 894 16.85 6.12 17.77
C GLU A 894 16.14 7.47 17.91
N ASP A 895 16.80 8.58 17.56
CA ASP A 895 16.23 9.93 17.58
C ASP A 895 15.03 10.02 16.62
N ARG A 896 15.12 9.39 15.45
CA ARG A 896 13.99 9.32 14.51
C ARG A 896 12.81 8.56 15.11
N VAL A 897 13.03 7.44 15.81
CA VAL A 897 11.96 6.72 16.50
C VAL A 897 11.36 7.59 17.61
N MET A 898 12.20 8.23 18.43
CA MET A 898 11.76 9.11 19.51
C MET A 898 10.84 10.23 19.00
N ARG A 899 11.17 10.86 17.86
CA ARG A 899 10.34 11.92 17.24
C ARG A 899 9.02 11.39 16.66
N GLU A 900 9.01 10.16 16.18
CA GLU A 900 7.77 9.53 15.71
C GLU A 900 6.84 9.24 16.90
N GLU A 901 7.38 8.64 17.96
CA GLU A 901 6.61 8.32 19.16
C GLU A 901 6.18 9.58 19.93
N SER A 902 6.91 10.69 19.82
CA SER A 902 6.45 11.98 20.35
C SER A 902 5.23 12.52 19.60
N THR A 903 5.09 12.20 18.31
CA THR A 903 3.89 12.51 17.52
C THR A 903 2.71 11.67 18.00
N VAL A 904 2.90 10.34 18.11
CA VAL A 904 1.89 9.40 18.63
C VAL A 904 1.39 9.86 20.00
N LYS A 905 2.31 10.13 20.92
CA LYS A 905 1.99 10.63 22.26
C LYS A 905 1.25 11.97 22.21
N GLY A 906 1.72 12.91 21.39
CA GLY A 906 1.09 14.22 21.24
C GLY A 906 -0.37 14.14 20.77
N VAL A 907 -0.69 13.22 19.87
CA VAL A 907 -2.05 13.00 19.39
C VAL A 907 -2.92 12.32 20.45
N LEU A 908 -2.40 11.29 21.13
CA LEU A 908 -3.12 10.58 22.19
C LEU A 908 -3.42 11.48 23.40
N ASP A 909 -2.48 12.34 23.81
CA ASP A 909 -2.69 13.32 24.89
C ASP A 909 -3.81 14.32 24.54
N ARG A 910 -4.02 14.58 23.25
CA ARG A 910 -5.14 15.39 22.70
C ARG A 910 -6.40 14.57 22.40
N LYS A 911 -6.45 13.30 22.79
CA LYS A 911 -7.55 12.36 22.59
C LYS A 911 -7.87 12.04 21.12
N GLY A 912 -6.86 12.14 20.25
CA GLY A 912 -6.95 11.68 18.86
C GLY A 912 -6.99 10.16 18.72
N LEU A 913 -7.26 9.68 17.51
CA LEU A 913 -7.30 8.25 17.19
C LEU A 913 -5.97 7.83 16.54
N TYR A 914 -5.10 7.21 17.34
CA TYR A 914 -3.85 6.64 16.86
C TYR A 914 -3.80 5.15 17.14
N ILE A 915 -3.50 4.35 16.11
CA ILE A 915 -3.55 2.89 16.18
C ILE A 915 -2.20 2.28 15.79
N GLY A 916 -1.82 1.18 16.44
CA GLY A 916 -0.55 0.49 16.17
C GLY A 916 -0.63 -0.37 14.90
N GLY A 917 0.43 -0.37 14.09
CA GLY A 917 0.55 -1.22 12.91
C GLY A 917 1.96 -1.21 12.33
N THR A 918 2.25 -2.01 11.30
CA THR A 918 3.65 -2.21 10.88
C THR A 918 3.96 -1.94 9.42
N ASP A 919 3.00 -2.05 8.50
CA ASP A 919 3.28 -2.14 7.04
C ASP A 919 4.03 -3.44 6.69
N SER A 920 3.75 -4.52 7.43
CA SER A 920 4.33 -5.83 7.15
C SER A 920 3.75 -6.42 5.86
N PRO A 921 4.57 -7.01 4.97
CA PRO A 921 5.93 -7.51 5.21
C PRO A 921 7.06 -6.60 4.67
N LEU A 922 6.80 -5.32 4.38
CA LEU A 922 7.91 -4.36 4.20
C LEU A 922 8.70 -4.27 5.51
N ASP A 923 7.97 -4.25 6.62
CA ASP A 923 8.47 -4.57 7.95
C ASP A 923 8.45 -6.07 8.28
N LEU A 924 8.98 -6.45 9.44
CA LEU A 924 9.05 -7.83 9.91
C LEU A 924 7.67 -8.25 10.47
N PRO A 925 6.96 -9.19 9.83
CA PRO A 925 5.67 -9.65 10.34
C PRO A 925 5.77 -10.08 11.80
N SER A 926 4.72 -9.79 12.57
CA SER A 926 4.57 -10.03 14.01
C SER A 926 5.52 -9.24 14.91
N THR A 927 6.83 -9.32 14.67
CA THR A 927 7.83 -8.74 15.58
C THR A 927 7.85 -7.21 15.56
N SER A 928 7.62 -6.58 14.40
CA SER A 928 7.58 -5.12 14.30
C SER A 928 6.47 -4.49 15.15
N LEU A 929 5.31 -5.13 15.30
CA LEU A 929 4.20 -4.57 16.11
C LEU A 929 4.62 -4.51 17.58
N HIS A 930 5.27 -5.56 18.06
CA HIS A 930 5.82 -5.61 19.42
C HIS A 930 6.98 -4.63 19.62
N LEU A 931 7.82 -4.41 18.61
CA LEU A 931 8.85 -3.35 18.65
C LEU A 931 8.23 -1.95 18.70
N ASN A 932 7.12 -1.72 18.01
CA ASN A 932 6.39 -0.46 18.07
C ASN A 932 5.81 -0.23 19.48
N LEU A 933 5.13 -1.22 20.07
CA LEU A 933 4.63 -1.12 21.45
C LEU A 933 5.73 -0.84 22.47
N ARG A 934 6.89 -1.51 22.32
CA ARG A 934 8.06 -1.29 23.20
C ARG A 934 8.66 0.11 23.01
N SER A 935 8.67 0.63 21.78
CA SER A 935 9.17 1.97 21.47
C SER A 935 8.25 3.06 22.03
N GLN A 936 6.94 2.89 21.87
CA GLN A 936 5.92 3.75 22.48
C GLN A 936 6.12 3.88 24.00
N VAL A 937 6.34 2.77 24.70
CA VAL A 937 6.60 2.78 26.15
C VAL A 937 7.95 3.38 26.49
N LYS A 938 9.02 3.04 25.74
CA LYS A 938 10.37 3.61 25.92
C LYS A 938 10.34 5.14 25.85
N TYR A 939 9.51 5.71 24.97
CA TYR A 939 9.45 7.15 24.71
C TYR A 939 8.23 7.87 25.30
N GLY A 940 7.56 7.26 26.30
CA GLY A 940 6.74 8.00 27.26
C GLY A 940 5.27 7.62 27.38
N LEU A 941 4.78 6.64 26.62
CA LEU A 941 3.45 6.06 26.89
C LEU A 941 3.52 5.09 28.08
N GLN A 942 2.46 5.04 28.87
CA GLN A 942 2.28 3.94 29.82
C GLN A 942 1.98 2.63 29.06
N PRO A 943 2.36 1.45 29.59
CA PRO A 943 2.11 0.18 28.90
C PRO A 943 0.66 -0.05 28.48
N TRP A 944 -0.31 0.31 29.33
CA TRP A 944 -1.73 0.21 28.99
C TRP A 944 -2.15 1.17 27.87
N GLN A 945 -1.54 2.35 27.74
CA GLN A 945 -1.82 3.28 26.64
C GLN A 945 -1.30 2.72 25.31
N ALA A 946 -0.11 2.13 25.31
CA ALA A 946 0.44 1.46 24.13
C ALA A 946 -0.46 0.29 23.70
N LEU A 947 -0.91 -0.55 24.65
CA LEU A 947 -1.82 -1.65 24.37
C LEU A 947 -3.19 -1.20 23.85
N GLU A 948 -3.71 -0.05 24.27
CA GLU A 948 -4.97 0.51 23.75
C GLU A 948 -4.88 0.80 22.24
N THR A 949 -3.70 1.18 21.72
CA THR A 949 -3.49 1.43 20.28
C THR A 949 -3.71 0.19 19.40
N VAL A 950 -3.62 -1.00 19.98
CA VAL A 950 -3.80 -2.31 19.31
C VAL A 950 -4.96 -3.11 19.89
N THR A 951 -5.84 -2.48 20.66
CA THR A 951 -7.04 -3.12 21.25
C THR A 951 -8.27 -2.21 21.11
N SER A 952 -8.62 -1.43 22.15
CA SER A 952 -9.86 -0.66 22.19
C SER A 952 -9.86 0.55 21.26
N ILE A 953 -8.73 1.26 21.08
CA ILE A 953 -8.65 2.37 20.12
C ILE A 953 -8.70 1.84 18.68
N ALA A 954 -8.06 0.71 18.41
CA ALA A 954 -8.11 0.03 17.10
C ALA A 954 -9.55 -0.33 16.70
N ALA A 955 -10.28 -1.02 17.58
CA ALA A 955 -11.67 -1.39 17.32
C ALA A 955 -12.57 -0.16 17.16
N LYS A 956 -12.34 0.91 17.92
CA LYS A 956 -13.08 2.18 17.79
C LYS A 956 -12.79 2.87 16.46
N ALA A 957 -11.53 2.93 16.05
CA ALA A 957 -11.13 3.51 14.76
C ALA A 957 -11.79 2.76 13.59
N ALA A 958 -11.95 1.45 13.70
CA ALA A 958 -12.62 0.60 12.70
C ALA A 958 -14.16 0.60 12.79
N LEU A 959 -14.78 1.35 13.71
CA LEU A 959 -16.23 1.36 13.98
C LEU A 959 -16.78 -0.02 14.39
N LEU A 960 -15.96 -0.80 15.10
CA LEU A 960 -16.23 -2.18 15.53
C LEU A 960 -16.13 -2.37 17.05
N ASP A 961 -15.95 -1.27 17.79
CA ASP A 961 -15.84 -1.26 19.25
C ASP A 961 -17.09 -1.83 19.94
N LYS A 962 -18.24 -1.92 19.27
CA LYS A 962 -19.41 -2.66 19.78
C LYS A 962 -19.09 -4.12 20.05
N ASP A 963 -18.36 -4.78 19.16
CA ASP A 963 -18.16 -6.23 19.15
C ASP A 963 -16.72 -6.65 19.50
N LEU A 964 -15.72 -5.78 19.30
CA LEU A 964 -14.29 -6.11 19.38
C LEU A 964 -13.48 -5.11 20.24
N GLY A 965 -12.19 -5.42 20.44
CA GLY A 965 -11.19 -4.55 21.08
C GLY A 965 -11.18 -4.55 22.60
N THR A 966 -12.15 -5.21 23.24
CA THR A 966 -12.26 -5.34 24.70
C THR A 966 -12.86 -6.71 25.07
N LEU A 967 -12.65 -7.14 26.32
CA LEU A 967 -13.23 -8.36 26.86
C LEU A 967 -14.33 -8.01 27.86
N GLU A 968 -15.54 -7.84 27.35
CA GLU A 968 -16.72 -7.50 28.15
C GLU A 968 -17.91 -8.37 27.73
N LYS A 969 -18.94 -8.42 28.57
CA LYS A 969 -20.16 -9.17 28.25
C LYS A 969 -20.71 -8.75 26.89
N GLY A 970 -20.92 -9.74 26.03
CA GLY A 970 -21.46 -9.56 24.69
C GLY A 970 -20.39 -9.28 23.64
N LYS A 971 -19.12 -9.03 23.96
CA LYS A 971 -18.05 -8.91 22.96
C LYS A 971 -17.70 -10.27 22.35
N LEU A 972 -17.14 -10.26 21.15
CA LEU A 972 -16.53 -11.45 20.56
C LEU A 972 -15.32 -11.88 21.40
N ALA A 973 -15.13 -13.18 21.51
CA ALA A 973 -14.04 -13.79 22.25
C ALA A 973 -12.79 -13.87 21.38
N ASP A 974 -12.15 -12.71 21.19
CA ASP A 974 -10.83 -12.55 20.58
C ASP A 974 -9.84 -12.14 21.71
N LEU A 975 -9.11 -13.10 22.27
CA LEU A 975 -8.25 -12.91 23.45
C LEU A 975 -6.91 -13.64 23.36
N ILE A 976 -5.97 -13.23 24.20
CA ILE A 976 -4.69 -13.91 24.40
C ILE A 976 -4.45 -14.17 25.89
N ILE A 977 -3.72 -15.25 26.15
CA ILE A 977 -3.21 -15.61 27.47
C ILE A 977 -1.69 -15.52 27.41
N VAL A 978 -1.10 -14.68 28.24
CA VAL A 978 0.36 -14.43 28.25
C VAL A 978 0.97 -14.74 29.60
N ASP A 979 2.23 -15.19 29.60
CA ASP A 979 3.04 -15.25 30.82
C ASP A 979 3.56 -13.86 31.18
N GLY A 980 3.48 -13.47 32.46
CA GLY A 980 3.91 -12.15 32.94
C GLY A 980 2.79 -11.12 33.09
N ASP A 981 3.15 -9.84 33.13
CA ASP A 981 2.27 -8.69 33.39
C ASP A 981 2.55 -7.54 32.40
N PRO A 982 1.91 -7.55 31.21
CA PRO A 982 2.11 -6.53 30.17
C PRO A 982 1.85 -5.10 30.61
N LEU A 983 1.04 -4.89 31.66
CA LEU A 983 0.72 -3.54 32.16
C LEU A 983 1.84 -2.96 33.02
N LYS A 984 2.76 -3.80 33.53
CA LYS A 984 3.98 -3.38 34.22
C LYS A 984 5.22 -3.45 33.32
N ASN A 985 5.31 -4.51 32.52
CA ASN A 985 6.41 -4.73 31.58
C ASN A 985 5.84 -5.07 30.21
N ILE A 986 5.84 -4.09 29.30
CA ILE A 986 5.28 -4.26 27.96
C ILE A 986 5.90 -5.43 27.18
N ASN A 987 7.13 -5.84 27.51
CA ASN A 987 7.78 -6.98 26.86
C ASN A 987 7.01 -8.30 27.07
N ASP A 988 6.29 -8.43 28.20
CA ASP A 988 5.55 -9.64 28.56
C ASP A 988 4.37 -9.92 27.60
N VAL A 989 3.90 -8.92 26.85
CA VAL A 989 2.83 -9.11 25.85
C VAL A 989 3.24 -10.08 24.74
N THR A 990 4.56 -10.21 24.49
CA THR A 990 5.08 -11.19 23.53
C THR A 990 5.02 -12.62 24.05
N SER A 991 4.90 -12.86 25.36
CA SER A 991 4.98 -14.19 25.98
C SER A 991 3.66 -14.98 25.87
N VAL A 992 3.11 -15.03 24.66
CA VAL A 992 1.84 -15.67 24.33
C VAL A 992 1.91 -17.17 24.55
N GLN A 993 0.96 -17.68 25.33
CA GLN A 993 0.77 -19.10 25.60
C GLN A 993 -0.36 -19.65 24.72
N CYS A 994 -1.44 -18.88 24.61
CA CYS A 994 -2.64 -19.26 23.88
C CYS A 994 -3.34 -18.06 23.25
N VAL A 995 -4.03 -18.34 22.15
CA VAL A 995 -4.80 -17.37 21.39
C VAL A 995 -6.19 -17.92 21.13
N MET A 996 -7.19 -17.10 21.37
CA MET A 996 -8.56 -17.37 21.01
C MET A 996 -8.99 -16.41 19.91
N THR A 997 -9.45 -16.95 18.78
CA THR A 997 -10.07 -16.19 17.69
C THR A 997 -11.49 -16.68 17.48
N ASN A 998 -12.46 -15.78 17.52
CA ASN A 998 -13.89 -16.07 17.36
C ASN A 998 -14.39 -17.17 18.32
N GLY A 999 -13.83 -17.25 19.53
CA GLY A 999 -14.11 -18.32 20.51
C GLY A 999 -13.32 -19.62 20.31
N HIS A 1000 -12.55 -19.78 19.23
CA HIS A 1000 -11.67 -20.93 19.00
C HIS A 1000 -10.33 -20.74 19.71
N LEU A 1001 -10.15 -21.40 20.85
CA LEU A 1001 -8.90 -21.39 21.61
C LEU A 1001 -7.89 -22.38 21.03
N ARG A 1002 -6.68 -21.90 20.73
CA ARG A 1002 -5.53 -22.69 20.28
C ARG A 1002 -4.29 -22.37 21.14
N SER A 1003 -3.46 -23.37 21.42
CA SER A 1003 -2.14 -23.11 21.97
C SER A 1003 -1.17 -22.65 20.88
N VAL A 1004 -0.09 -21.98 21.27
CA VAL A 1004 0.96 -21.60 20.31
C VAL A 1004 1.59 -22.81 19.62
N ALA A 1005 1.67 -23.98 20.30
CA ALA A 1005 2.15 -25.21 19.69
C ALA A 1005 1.20 -25.74 18.59
N GLU A 1006 -0.13 -25.65 18.79
CA GLU A 1006 -1.12 -26.00 17.76
C GLU A 1006 -1.08 -25.04 16.57
N ILE A 1007 -0.86 -23.74 16.83
CA ILE A 1007 -0.71 -22.72 15.79
C ILE A 1007 0.54 -22.97 14.94
N ALA A 1008 1.67 -23.31 15.59
CA ALA A 1008 2.96 -23.51 14.95
C ALA A 1008 3.03 -24.76 14.06
N ALA A 1009 2.24 -25.79 14.37
CA ALA A 1009 2.13 -26.97 13.52
C ALA A 1009 1.48 -26.61 12.17
N PRO A 1010 1.88 -27.24 11.04
CA PRO A 1010 2.86 -28.33 10.92
C PRO A 1010 4.32 -27.86 10.79
N PHE A 1011 4.59 -26.55 10.78
CA PHE A 1011 5.88 -25.99 10.38
C PHE A 1011 6.95 -26.04 11.47
N GLU A 1012 6.56 -25.88 12.74
CA GLU A 1012 7.48 -25.90 13.86
C GLU A 1012 6.89 -26.74 15.01
N LYS A 1013 7.70 -27.65 15.55
CA LYS A 1013 7.33 -28.46 16.71
C LYS A 1013 7.80 -27.79 17.99
N LEU A 1014 6.92 -27.01 18.61
CA LEU A 1014 7.20 -26.39 19.90
C LEU A 1014 6.86 -27.34 21.05
N THR A 1015 7.79 -27.51 21.99
CA THR A 1015 7.59 -28.36 23.19
C THR A 1015 6.86 -27.61 24.31
N THR A 1016 6.90 -26.28 24.31
CA THR A 1016 6.17 -25.40 25.23
C THR A 1016 4.69 -25.33 24.83
N GLY A 1017 3.77 -25.68 25.74
CA GLY A 1017 2.33 -25.49 25.54
C GLY A 1017 1.59 -26.56 24.72
N ALA A 1018 2.16 -27.77 24.55
CA ALA A 1018 1.53 -28.86 23.80
C ALA A 1018 0.20 -29.39 24.40
N ASN A 1019 -0.12 -29.07 25.65
CA ASN A 1019 -1.41 -29.35 26.29
C ASN A 1019 -2.20 -28.05 26.52
N MET A 1020 -2.81 -27.49 25.47
CA MET A 1020 -3.80 -26.38 25.43
C MET A 1020 -3.89 -25.37 26.63
N CYS A 1021 -2.76 -24.74 27.01
CA CYS A 1021 -2.55 -23.67 28.03
C CYS A 1021 -2.22 -24.15 29.47
N PRO A 1022 -1.22 -23.54 30.15
CA PRO A 1022 -0.35 -24.27 31.09
C PRO A 1022 -0.97 -24.69 32.43
N ALA A 1023 -0.78 -25.97 32.78
CA ALA A 1023 -0.05 -26.26 34.01
C ALA A 1023 1.41 -25.81 33.80
N LYS A 1024 2.00 -25.16 34.81
CA LYS A 1024 3.43 -24.78 34.83
C LYS A 1024 4.32 -25.97 34.50
#